data_AF-A0A437PS53-F1
#
_entry.id   AF-A0A437PS53-F1
#
_cell.length_a   1.000
_cell.length_b   1.000
_cell.length_c   1.000
_cell.angle_alpha   90.00
_cell.angle_beta   90.00
_cell.angle_gamma   90.00
#
_symmetry.space_group_name_H-M   'P 1'
#
loop_
_entity.id
_entity.type
_entity.pdbx_description
1 polymer ?
#
loop_
_entity_poly.entity_id
_entity_poly.type
_entity_poly.pdbx_seq_one_letter_code
_entity_poly.pdbx_strand_id
1 'polypeptide(L)'
;MRWFGPNDPVSLMDIRQAGCTGVVSALHQIPVGDVWTKDAIQERIQIIEAGNKDWSDLNWLVVESLPVHEDIKKGLPSREKYIENYKISLQNLADCGIKTVCYNFMPVLDWSRTKLFYELENGATALRFVWVDFSIFDLFILKRPDAASDYTEEVQKAALERFEKMSQVEIDELKNTALLGLPGSNEAFHLENFQSLLDNYKEIGAKELEENLHYFIQSIAPFAEELGIKLCIHPDDPPFPLLGLPRVVSTEKNLADLMDASPVNANGITFCTGSLGVRADNDLPQMIRRFGDRIHFVHLRATKREQDNPLIFHEADHLTGDVPMVEVIKEIVTLEKITQKQLPMRPDHGHQMLDDLHKKTYPGYTGIGRLKGLAELRGVELAVRSMLTLLLFFCFNLRADDGYRLWLKYDKSAQPQKYVSVSRKIVNNFGPSEVIQTAEKELLNGLNGMLGKDNSSPNSKNILFEKNPAIANQGFKIELLSNKISIQASEPNGILYGVFAFLRQIQQEENLHSKTSIPKIQLRMLNHWDNVLGTIERGYAGSSLWKWYELPETIDPRYTEYARANASIGINAVAINNVNASARFLTPEYLSKVKALADVFRKYGIKVYLSLNFASPKILGKLKTSDPLDPQVRQWWKDKTKEVYQYMPDFGGFLVKANSEGEPGPQEYGRTHADGANMLAEAISPFGGKVIWRAFVYSPNPNGDRFKEAFNEFKPLDGQFAKNVIVQVKNGPIDFQPREPFHPLFGAMPKTPLGLEFQITQEYLGFSTNLFYQSVLFKETLDADTYSKGKGSTVAKEISMIAGVANTGSDRNWTGHLMSQANWYAFGRLAWDYELSSEKIAQEWTKMSLTKNEKSVQTIENMLMKSRETYVNFTTPLGLHHIMGQSIHWGPEPWLTRSQRPDWTSIYYHRADSLGLGFNRKESGSAALSLYHPEVQKQWADPKTTDLKFLLWFHHVAWNEKLSSGRTLWNELCFRYYTGVEEVRQLQKDWESVKGTVDEEIFNDVKGRLAVQHREASNWRDACLLYFQTFSKMPIPYEAPKRSLAEMKKLVEIYQLK
;
A
#
# COMPACT_ATOMS: atom_id res chain seq x y z
N MET A 1 -19.44 -34.39 -11.75
CA MET A 1 -20.20 -34.18 -13.01
C MET A 1 -21.67 -33.87 -12.71
N ARG A 2 -22.42 -33.35 -13.69
CA ARG A 2 -23.88 -33.12 -13.61
C ARG A 2 -24.68 -34.41 -13.78
N TRP A 3 -25.71 -34.62 -12.95
CA TRP A 3 -26.68 -35.71 -13.06
C TRP A 3 -28.11 -35.19 -12.91
N PHE A 4 -28.97 -35.45 -13.90
CA PHE A 4 -30.35 -34.93 -13.97
C PHE A 4 -31.37 -35.80 -13.21
N GLY A 5 -30.94 -36.89 -12.60
CA GLY A 5 -31.79 -37.77 -11.80
C GLY A 5 -31.97 -39.17 -12.41
N PRO A 6 -32.88 -39.99 -11.86
CA PRO A 6 -32.98 -41.42 -12.19
C PRO A 6 -33.18 -41.75 -13.67
N ASN A 7 -33.70 -40.81 -14.46
CA ASN A 7 -33.94 -40.98 -15.90
C ASN A 7 -32.77 -40.46 -16.77
N ASP A 8 -31.68 -40.00 -16.17
CA ASP A 8 -30.48 -39.58 -16.91
C ASP A 8 -29.83 -40.81 -17.56
N PRO A 9 -29.58 -40.80 -18.89
CA PRO A 9 -28.92 -41.91 -19.58
C PRO A 9 -27.48 -42.13 -19.11
N VAL A 10 -26.84 -41.13 -18.48
CA VAL A 10 -25.56 -41.29 -17.81
C VAL A 10 -25.83 -41.72 -16.37
N SER A 11 -25.49 -42.96 -16.06
CA SER A 11 -25.72 -43.54 -14.74
C SER A 11 -24.77 -42.95 -13.69
N LEU A 12 -25.15 -43.06 -12.41
CA LEU A 12 -24.26 -42.71 -11.30
C LEU A 12 -22.98 -43.55 -11.31
N MET A 13 -23.04 -44.80 -11.81
CA MET A 13 -21.85 -45.65 -11.97
C MET A 13 -20.91 -45.10 -13.04
N ASP A 14 -21.42 -44.60 -14.16
CA ASP A 14 -20.59 -43.96 -15.20
C ASP A 14 -19.85 -42.74 -14.62
N ILE A 15 -20.53 -41.95 -13.79
CA ILE A 15 -19.93 -40.80 -13.10
C ILE A 15 -18.83 -41.23 -12.12
N ARG A 16 -18.99 -42.36 -11.40
CA ARG A 16 -17.93 -42.94 -10.55
C ARG A 16 -16.75 -43.42 -11.38
N GLN A 17 -17.00 -44.10 -12.50
CA GLN A 17 -15.96 -44.59 -13.41
C GLN A 17 -15.16 -43.44 -14.06
N ALA A 18 -15.78 -42.28 -14.26
CA ALA A 18 -15.08 -41.05 -14.65
C ALA A 18 -14.19 -40.47 -13.53
N GLY A 19 -14.18 -41.08 -12.34
CA GLY A 19 -13.39 -40.70 -11.18
C GLY A 19 -13.93 -39.46 -10.46
N CYS A 20 -15.22 -39.13 -10.59
CA CYS A 20 -15.83 -38.03 -9.84
C CYS A 20 -16.02 -38.42 -8.38
N THR A 21 -15.75 -37.49 -7.45
CA THR A 21 -16.05 -37.62 -6.02
C THR A 21 -17.34 -36.87 -5.61
N GLY A 22 -17.89 -36.08 -6.53
CA GLY A 22 -19.08 -35.27 -6.31
C GLY A 22 -19.99 -35.16 -7.52
N VAL A 23 -21.29 -35.08 -7.22
CA VAL A 23 -22.37 -34.88 -8.19
C VAL A 23 -22.96 -33.49 -8.02
N VAL A 24 -23.25 -32.88 -9.16
CA VAL A 24 -24.08 -31.68 -9.25
C VAL A 24 -25.49 -32.14 -9.66
N SER A 25 -26.52 -31.86 -8.87
CA SER A 25 -27.89 -32.33 -9.14
C SER A 25 -28.95 -31.33 -8.67
N ALA A 26 -30.22 -31.64 -8.89
CA ALA A 26 -31.39 -30.85 -8.45
C ALA A 26 -32.62 -31.76 -8.30
N LEU A 27 -33.70 -31.20 -7.74
CA LEU A 27 -35.01 -31.85 -7.59
C LEU A 27 -35.98 -31.36 -8.67
N HIS A 28 -35.78 -31.82 -9.90
CA HIS A 28 -36.58 -31.40 -11.07
C HIS A 28 -38.07 -31.76 -10.98
N GLN A 29 -38.43 -32.69 -10.10
CA GLN A 29 -39.83 -33.08 -9.88
C GLN A 29 -40.60 -32.07 -9.02
N ILE A 30 -39.93 -31.12 -8.35
CA ILE A 30 -40.57 -30.10 -7.52
C ILE A 30 -40.83 -28.87 -8.40
N PRO A 31 -42.08 -28.35 -8.46
CA PRO A 31 -42.40 -27.14 -9.21
C PRO A 31 -41.56 -25.94 -8.79
N VAL A 32 -41.28 -25.04 -9.74
CA VAL A 32 -40.52 -23.82 -9.47
C VAL A 32 -41.25 -22.94 -8.46
N GLY A 33 -40.55 -22.48 -7.43
CA GLY A 33 -41.11 -21.66 -6.36
C GLY A 33 -41.71 -22.44 -5.18
N ASP A 34 -41.88 -23.75 -5.30
CA ASP A 34 -42.30 -24.61 -4.20
C ASP A 34 -41.13 -24.97 -3.28
N VAL A 35 -41.43 -25.23 -2.01
CA VAL A 35 -40.43 -25.57 -0.99
C VAL A 35 -39.85 -26.96 -1.26
N TRP A 36 -38.52 -27.05 -1.31
CA TRP A 36 -37.81 -28.33 -1.30
C TRP A 36 -37.84 -28.92 0.11
N THR A 37 -38.59 -30.01 0.29
CA THR A 37 -38.73 -30.67 1.60
C THR A 37 -37.48 -31.47 1.96
N LYS A 38 -37.21 -31.62 3.26
CA LYS A 38 -36.09 -32.44 3.76
C LYS A 38 -36.14 -33.88 3.25
N ASP A 39 -37.34 -34.47 3.20
CA ASP A 39 -37.53 -35.84 2.72
C ASP A 39 -37.11 -35.99 1.25
N ALA A 40 -37.50 -35.06 0.37
CA ALA A 40 -37.13 -35.11 -1.04
C ALA A 40 -35.61 -34.89 -1.25
N ILE A 41 -34.99 -34.02 -0.45
CA ILE A 41 -33.54 -33.82 -0.45
C ILE A 41 -32.83 -35.11 0.00
N GLN A 42 -33.29 -35.70 1.10
CA GLN A 42 -32.69 -36.90 1.69
C GLN A 42 -32.84 -38.13 0.78
N GLU A 43 -33.99 -38.28 0.11
CA GLU A 43 -34.22 -39.31 -0.91
C GLU A 43 -33.19 -39.18 -2.03
N ARG A 44 -32.98 -37.97 -2.56
CA ARG A 44 -32.00 -37.74 -3.62
C ARG A 44 -30.56 -38.02 -3.15
N ILE A 45 -30.21 -37.64 -1.92
CA ILE A 45 -28.91 -38.00 -1.30
C ILE A 45 -28.76 -39.52 -1.26
N GLN A 46 -29.76 -40.25 -0.76
CA GLN A 46 -29.74 -41.72 -0.66
C GLN A 46 -29.54 -42.38 -2.02
N ILE A 47 -30.19 -41.89 -3.08
CA ILE A 47 -30.03 -42.44 -4.43
C ILE A 47 -28.60 -42.23 -4.94
N ILE A 48 -28.05 -41.02 -4.78
CA ILE A 48 -26.68 -40.68 -5.25
C ILE A 48 -25.62 -41.51 -4.49
N GLU A 49 -25.82 -41.66 -3.18
CA GLU A 49 -24.83 -42.23 -2.26
C GLU A 49 -25.01 -43.73 -2.01
N ALA A 50 -26.05 -44.37 -2.57
CA ALA A 50 -26.40 -45.77 -2.34
C ALA A 50 -25.22 -46.75 -2.52
N GLY A 51 -24.32 -46.46 -3.47
CA GLY A 51 -23.16 -47.28 -3.78
C GLY A 51 -21.89 -47.00 -2.96
N ASN A 52 -21.86 -46.03 -2.04
CA ASN A 52 -20.63 -45.60 -1.33
C ASN A 52 -20.05 -46.70 -0.42
N LYS A 53 -20.83 -47.73 -0.05
CA LYS A 53 -20.32 -48.86 0.75
C LYS A 53 -19.47 -49.84 -0.07
N ASP A 54 -19.79 -49.97 -1.35
CA ASP A 54 -19.21 -50.98 -2.22
C ASP A 54 -18.18 -50.39 -3.21
N TRP A 55 -18.26 -49.07 -3.49
CA TRP A 55 -17.49 -48.38 -4.52
C TRP A 55 -16.94 -47.02 -4.03
N SER A 56 -16.06 -46.39 -4.81
CA SER A 56 -15.45 -45.09 -4.48
C SER A 56 -16.48 -44.01 -4.18
N ASP A 57 -16.34 -43.28 -3.07
CA ASP A 57 -17.29 -42.27 -2.59
C ASP A 57 -17.74 -41.28 -3.69
N LEU A 58 -19.06 -41.05 -3.72
CA LEU A 58 -19.69 -40.05 -4.56
C LEU A 58 -20.80 -39.38 -3.74
N ASN A 59 -20.70 -38.06 -3.57
CA ASN A 59 -21.63 -37.30 -2.73
C ASN A 59 -22.38 -36.25 -3.54
N TRP A 60 -23.58 -35.85 -3.11
CA TRP A 60 -24.25 -34.69 -3.70
C TRP A 60 -23.62 -33.40 -3.15
N LEU A 61 -22.76 -32.77 -3.95
CA LEU A 61 -21.97 -31.61 -3.50
C LEU A 61 -22.60 -30.26 -3.83
N VAL A 62 -23.25 -30.14 -4.99
CA VAL A 62 -23.77 -28.86 -5.48
C VAL A 62 -25.21 -29.02 -5.97
N VAL A 63 -26.09 -28.13 -5.51
CA VAL A 63 -27.42 -27.95 -6.09
C VAL A 63 -27.28 -27.04 -7.31
N GLU A 64 -27.79 -27.47 -8.46
CA GLU A 64 -27.84 -26.60 -9.64
C GLU A 64 -29.09 -26.88 -10.49
N SER A 65 -29.90 -25.90 -10.87
CA SER A 65 -30.17 -24.75 -10.03
C SER A 65 -31.13 -25.15 -8.90
N LEU A 66 -31.12 -24.39 -7.81
CA LEU A 66 -32.37 -24.14 -7.09
C LEU A 66 -33.09 -23.04 -7.89
N PRO A 67 -34.23 -23.33 -8.55
CA PRO A 67 -34.80 -22.41 -9.52
C PRO A 67 -35.40 -21.17 -8.84
N VAL A 68 -35.18 -20.01 -9.44
CA VAL A 68 -35.77 -18.73 -9.01
C VAL A 68 -37.09 -18.50 -9.75
N HIS A 69 -38.16 -18.24 -9.00
CA HIS A 69 -39.49 -18.05 -9.57
C HIS A 69 -39.59 -16.77 -10.40
N GLU A 70 -40.33 -16.79 -11.52
CA GLU A 70 -40.45 -15.67 -12.46
C GLU A 70 -41.00 -14.39 -11.80
N ASP A 71 -41.90 -14.51 -10.82
CA ASP A 71 -42.43 -13.34 -10.10
C ASP A 71 -41.35 -12.57 -9.32
N ILE A 72 -40.27 -13.25 -8.90
CA ILE A 72 -39.09 -12.61 -8.31
C ILE A 72 -38.36 -11.81 -9.39
N LYS A 73 -38.09 -12.44 -10.54
CA LYS A 73 -37.39 -11.82 -11.67
C LYS A 73 -38.16 -10.60 -12.22
N LYS A 74 -39.49 -10.68 -12.24
CA LYS A 74 -40.39 -9.60 -12.69
C LYS A 74 -40.67 -8.53 -11.63
N GLY A 75 -40.27 -8.74 -10.38
CA GLY A 75 -40.53 -7.79 -9.29
C GLY A 75 -42.01 -7.65 -8.88
N LEU A 76 -42.84 -8.69 -9.10
CA LEU A 76 -44.26 -8.66 -8.75
C LEU A 76 -44.47 -8.75 -7.22
N PRO A 77 -45.59 -8.26 -6.65
CA PRO A 77 -45.84 -8.31 -5.20
C PRO A 77 -45.81 -9.73 -4.60
N SER A 78 -46.15 -10.75 -5.39
CA SER A 78 -46.07 -12.17 -4.99
C SER A 78 -44.63 -12.66 -4.74
N ARG A 79 -43.60 -11.91 -5.16
CA ARG A 79 -42.18 -12.29 -4.97
C ARG A 79 -41.82 -12.57 -3.52
N GLU A 80 -42.43 -11.88 -2.56
CA GLU A 80 -42.15 -12.05 -1.13
C GLU A 80 -42.43 -13.49 -0.67
N LYS A 81 -43.56 -14.07 -1.10
CA LYS A 81 -43.90 -15.47 -0.80
C LYS A 81 -42.84 -16.43 -1.34
N TYR A 82 -42.40 -16.21 -2.59
CA TYR A 82 -41.43 -17.08 -3.24
C TYR A 82 -40.02 -16.92 -2.66
N ILE A 83 -39.65 -15.72 -2.21
CA ILE A 83 -38.40 -15.47 -1.48
C ILE A 83 -38.41 -16.26 -0.16
N GLU A 84 -39.52 -16.26 0.58
CA GLU A 84 -39.64 -17.05 1.81
C GLU A 84 -39.58 -18.56 1.54
N ASN A 85 -40.27 -19.06 0.51
CA ASN A 85 -40.15 -20.46 0.09
C ASN A 85 -38.70 -20.83 -0.28
N TYR A 86 -37.99 -19.92 -0.94
CA TYR A 86 -36.59 -20.09 -1.31
C TYR A 86 -35.71 -20.20 -0.04
N LYS A 87 -35.90 -19.31 0.94
CA LYS A 87 -35.21 -19.38 2.25
C LYS A 87 -35.47 -20.70 2.97
N ILE A 88 -36.72 -21.18 3.02
CA ILE A 88 -37.04 -22.48 3.63
C ILE A 88 -36.30 -23.62 2.91
N SER A 89 -36.21 -23.57 1.58
CA SER A 89 -35.48 -24.56 0.80
C SER A 89 -33.97 -24.51 1.09
N LEU A 90 -33.39 -23.30 1.23
CA LEU A 90 -31.99 -23.13 1.68
C LEU A 90 -31.77 -23.71 3.07
N GLN A 91 -32.65 -23.45 4.03
CA GLN A 91 -32.57 -24.06 5.38
C GLN A 91 -32.60 -25.58 5.30
N ASN A 92 -33.53 -26.16 4.53
CA ASN A 92 -33.64 -27.61 4.40
C ASN A 92 -32.39 -28.23 3.75
N LEU A 93 -31.84 -27.59 2.72
CA LEU A 93 -30.57 -28.00 2.10
C LEU A 93 -29.41 -27.95 3.09
N ALA A 94 -29.32 -26.85 3.86
CA ALA A 94 -28.30 -26.66 4.88
C ALA A 94 -28.36 -27.74 5.97
N ASP A 95 -29.58 -28.09 6.42
CA ASP A 95 -29.84 -29.11 7.43
C ASP A 95 -29.51 -30.52 6.93
N CYS A 96 -29.68 -30.77 5.63
CA CYS A 96 -29.28 -32.01 4.97
C CYS A 96 -27.77 -32.04 4.58
N GLY A 97 -27.00 -31.02 4.96
CA GLY A 97 -25.55 -30.96 4.75
C GLY A 97 -25.09 -30.44 3.38
N ILE A 98 -26.00 -29.96 2.53
CA ILE A 98 -25.66 -29.39 1.23
C ILE A 98 -25.40 -27.89 1.40
N LYS A 99 -24.19 -27.44 1.04
CA LYS A 99 -23.72 -26.08 1.33
C LYS A 99 -23.41 -25.21 0.11
N THR A 100 -23.48 -25.75 -1.11
CA THR A 100 -23.27 -24.97 -2.34
C THR A 100 -24.51 -25.01 -3.21
N VAL A 101 -25.08 -23.84 -3.48
CA VAL A 101 -26.35 -23.69 -4.22
C VAL A 101 -26.15 -22.74 -5.39
N CYS A 102 -26.13 -23.31 -6.59
CA CYS A 102 -26.14 -22.57 -7.83
C CYS A 102 -27.57 -22.15 -8.18
N TYR A 103 -27.73 -20.93 -8.69
CA TYR A 103 -29.00 -20.43 -9.22
C TYR A 103 -28.73 -19.56 -10.46
N ASN A 104 -29.78 -19.26 -11.23
CA ASN A 104 -29.69 -18.29 -12.32
C ASN A 104 -30.82 -17.27 -12.18
N PHE A 105 -30.65 -16.11 -12.83
CA PHE A 105 -31.67 -15.06 -12.89
C PHE A 105 -32.05 -14.72 -14.34
N MET A 106 -31.88 -15.70 -15.23
CA MET A 106 -32.14 -15.56 -16.65
C MET A 106 -33.66 -15.53 -16.90
N PRO A 107 -34.21 -14.50 -17.58
CA PRO A 107 -35.65 -14.41 -17.83
C PRO A 107 -36.06 -15.41 -18.91
N VAL A 108 -37.12 -16.19 -18.66
CA VAL A 108 -37.74 -17.17 -19.59
C VAL A 108 -36.82 -18.28 -20.11
N LEU A 109 -35.67 -17.99 -20.72
CA LEU A 109 -34.74 -18.96 -21.31
C LEU A 109 -33.45 -19.07 -20.49
N ASP A 110 -33.24 -20.25 -19.90
CA ASP A 110 -32.05 -20.59 -19.11
C ASP A 110 -30.81 -20.81 -19.99
N TRP A 111 -30.99 -21.17 -21.27
CA TRP A 111 -29.91 -21.25 -22.25
C TRP A 111 -30.47 -21.17 -23.67
N SER A 112 -29.62 -20.90 -24.68
CA SER A 112 -30.07 -20.88 -26.08
C SER A 112 -29.00 -21.34 -27.06
N ARG A 113 -29.40 -22.19 -28.03
CA ARG A 113 -28.59 -22.65 -29.18
C ARG A 113 -29.48 -22.64 -30.42
N THR A 114 -28.87 -22.77 -31.61
CA THR A 114 -29.61 -22.86 -32.88
C THR A 114 -29.41 -24.20 -33.59
N LYS A 115 -28.37 -24.96 -33.20
CA LYS A 115 -28.19 -26.37 -33.56
C LYS A 115 -27.69 -27.18 -32.38
N LEU A 116 -28.31 -28.34 -32.16
CA LEU A 116 -27.94 -29.28 -31.09
C LEU A 116 -26.94 -30.34 -31.55
N PHE A 117 -26.93 -30.66 -32.84
CA PHE A 117 -26.08 -31.69 -33.44
C PHE A 117 -25.26 -31.10 -34.60
N TYR A 118 -24.48 -30.05 -34.32
CA TYR A 118 -23.56 -29.50 -35.31
C TYR A 118 -22.37 -30.45 -35.49
N GLU A 119 -22.26 -31.06 -36.67
CA GLU A 119 -21.17 -31.97 -37.00
C GLU A 119 -19.85 -31.23 -37.13
N LEU A 120 -18.84 -31.69 -36.39
CA LEU A 120 -17.46 -31.22 -36.44
C LEU A 120 -16.69 -32.00 -37.52
N GLU A 121 -15.53 -31.48 -37.94
CA GLU A 121 -14.70 -32.09 -38.99
C GLU A 121 -14.29 -33.56 -38.70
N ASN A 122 -14.29 -33.96 -37.43
CA ASN A 122 -13.93 -35.31 -36.99
C ASN A 122 -15.14 -36.26 -36.86
N GLY A 123 -16.36 -35.82 -37.22
CA GLY A 123 -17.60 -36.59 -37.13
C GLY A 123 -18.25 -36.64 -35.73
N ALA A 124 -17.68 -35.97 -34.72
CA ALA A 124 -18.37 -35.71 -33.47
C ALA A 124 -19.40 -34.59 -33.65
N THR A 125 -20.36 -34.44 -32.73
CA THR A 125 -21.31 -33.31 -32.76
C THR A 125 -21.20 -32.42 -31.53
N ALA A 126 -21.48 -31.13 -31.72
CA ALA A 126 -21.44 -30.10 -30.70
C ALA A 126 -22.70 -29.21 -30.73
N LEU A 127 -22.93 -28.47 -29.63
CA LEU A 127 -23.93 -27.40 -29.62
C LEU A 127 -23.37 -26.18 -30.36
N ARG A 128 -24.22 -25.52 -31.15
CA ARG A 128 -23.85 -24.32 -31.91
C ARG A 128 -24.94 -23.26 -31.82
N PHE A 129 -24.52 -22.01 -31.76
CA PHE A 129 -25.38 -20.83 -31.82
C PHE A 129 -25.00 -19.97 -33.03
N VAL A 130 -26.00 -19.54 -33.77
CA VAL A 130 -25.86 -18.65 -34.94
C VAL A 130 -26.90 -17.55 -34.82
N TRP A 131 -26.47 -16.31 -34.67
CA TRP A 131 -27.38 -15.17 -34.49
C TRP A 131 -28.38 -14.98 -35.63
N VAL A 132 -27.95 -15.19 -36.87
CA VAL A 132 -28.86 -15.14 -38.03
C VAL A 132 -29.94 -16.21 -37.92
N ASP A 133 -29.59 -17.45 -37.56
CA ASP A 133 -30.60 -18.52 -37.35
C ASP A 133 -31.54 -18.15 -36.20
N PHE A 134 -31.03 -17.59 -35.11
CA PHE A 134 -31.86 -17.19 -33.98
C PHE A 134 -32.81 -16.03 -34.36
N SER A 135 -32.36 -15.09 -35.20
CA SER A 135 -33.23 -14.02 -35.72
C SER A 135 -34.32 -14.52 -36.66
N ILE A 136 -34.09 -15.63 -37.39
CA ILE A 136 -35.14 -16.28 -38.20
C ILE A 136 -36.26 -16.79 -37.30
N PHE A 137 -35.88 -17.42 -36.18
CA PHE A 137 -36.86 -17.87 -35.20
C PHE A 137 -37.70 -16.70 -34.69
N ASP A 138 -37.09 -15.59 -34.32
CA ASP A 138 -37.80 -14.43 -33.77
C ASP A 138 -38.69 -13.71 -34.81
N LEU A 139 -38.12 -13.37 -35.98
CA LEU A 139 -38.77 -12.55 -37.01
C LEU A 139 -39.83 -13.30 -37.81
N PHE A 140 -39.59 -14.58 -38.14
CA PHE A 140 -40.41 -15.29 -39.14
C PHE A 140 -41.15 -16.51 -38.60
N ILE A 141 -40.64 -17.17 -37.55
CA ILE A 141 -41.28 -18.35 -36.95
C ILE A 141 -42.20 -17.92 -35.80
N LEU A 142 -41.65 -17.26 -34.79
CA LEU A 142 -42.38 -16.69 -33.65
C LEU A 142 -43.17 -15.45 -34.06
N LYS A 143 -42.58 -14.62 -34.94
CA LYS A 143 -43.14 -13.33 -35.39
C LYS A 143 -43.45 -12.42 -34.22
N ARG A 144 -42.48 -12.30 -33.29
CA ARG A 144 -42.64 -11.48 -32.10
C ARG A 144 -42.90 -10.02 -32.49
N PRO A 145 -43.88 -9.35 -31.87
CA PRO A 145 -44.12 -7.93 -32.11
C PRO A 145 -42.83 -7.11 -31.91
N ASP A 146 -42.58 -6.17 -32.82
CA ASP A 146 -41.44 -5.26 -32.81
C ASP A 146 -40.04 -5.91 -32.89
N ALA A 147 -39.93 -7.22 -33.14
CA ALA A 147 -38.65 -7.94 -33.16
C ALA A 147 -37.58 -7.36 -34.10
N ALA A 148 -37.99 -6.68 -35.18
CA ALA A 148 -37.07 -6.03 -36.11
C ALA A 148 -36.16 -4.98 -35.44
N SER A 149 -36.57 -4.37 -34.32
CA SER A 149 -35.73 -3.38 -33.62
C SER A 149 -34.47 -3.97 -32.98
N ASP A 150 -34.46 -5.28 -32.73
CA ASP A 150 -33.40 -5.96 -32.00
C ASP A 150 -32.29 -6.50 -32.93
N TYR A 151 -32.47 -6.35 -34.25
CA TYR A 151 -31.57 -6.86 -35.28
C TYR A 151 -31.17 -5.76 -36.26
N THR A 152 -29.90 -5.73 -36.68
CA THR A 152 -29.45 -4.77 -37.71
C THR A 152 -30.08 -5.09 -39.07
N GLU A 153 -30.14 -4.12 -39.97
CA GLU A 153 -30.70 -4.31 -41.32
C GLU A 153 -30.00 -5.45 -42.08
N GLU A 154 -28.70 -5.63 -41.90
CA GLU A 154 -27.93 -6.71 -42.51
C GLU A 154 -28.36 -8.09 -41.98
N VAL A 155 -28.59 -8.21 -40.67
CA VAL A 155 -29.06 -9.46 -40.05
C VAL A 155 -30.49 -9.76 -40.52
N GLN A 156 -31.38 -8.76 -40.54
CA GLN A 156 -32.75 -8.94 -41.02
C GLN A 156 -32.78 -9.43 -42.48
N LYS A 157 -31.96 -8.83 -43.35
CA LYS A 157 -31.83 -9.24 -44.74
C LYS A 157 -31.28 -10.66 -44.87
N ALA A 158 -30.20 -10.98 -44.16
CA ALA A 158 -29.61 -12.32 -44.17
C ALA A 158 -30.58 -13.39 -43.65
N ALA A 159 -31.36 -13.05 -42.63
CA ALA A 159 -32.40 -13.92 -42.07
C ALA A 159 -33.51 -14.20 -43.09
N LEU A 160 -34.00 -13.17 -43.79
CA LEU A 160 -35.02 -13.33 -44.83
C LEU A 160 -34.51 -14.22 -45.98
N GLU A 161 -33.34 -13.90 -46.54
CA GLU A 161 -32.74 -14.65 -47.64
C GLU A 161 -32.49 -16.13 -47.31
N ARG A 162 -32.22 -16.42 -46.03
CA ARG A 162 -32.02 -17.77 -45.54
C ARG A 162 -33.35 -18.47 -45.27
N PHE A 163 -34.30 -17.80 -44.62
CA PHE A 163 -35.63 -18.35 -44.31
C PHE A 163 -36.37 -18.79 -45.58
N GLU A 164 -36.32 -17.99 -46.66
CA GLU A 164 -36.93 -18.34 -47.95
C GLU A 164 -36.36 -19.61 -48.60
N LYS A 165 -35.15 -20.04 -48.17
CA LYS A 165 -34.47 -21.24 -48.65
C LYS A 165 -34.57 -22.42 -47.69
N MET A 166 -35.06 -22.21 -46.46
CA MET A 166 -35.18 -23.28 -45.47
C MET A 166 -36.31 -24.24 -45.85
N SER A 167 -36.05 -25.53 -45.72
CA SER A 167 -37.10 -26.54 -45.75
C SER A 167 -37.97 -26.48 -44.50
N GLN A 168 -39.19 -27.01 -44.57
CA GLN A 168 -40.08 -27.12 -43.41
C GLN A 168 -39.42 -27.88 -42.25
N VAL A 169 -38.59 -28.90 -42.56
CA VAL A 169 -37.84 -29.68 -41.58
C VAL A 169 -36.84 -28.81 -40.82
N GLU A 170 -36.08 -27.96 -41.51
CA GLU A 170 -35.12 -27.04 -40.88
C GLU A 170 -35.82 -25.97 -40.04
N ILE A 171 -36.98 -25.49 -40.50
CA ILE A 171 -37.82 -24.55 -39.73
C ILE A 171 -38.28 -25.20 -38.42
N ASP A 172 -38.78 -26.43 -38.49
CA ASP A 172 -39.23 -27.17 -37.32
C ASP A 172 -38.07 -27.53 -36.38
N GLU A 173 -36.90 -27.87 -36.90
CA GLU A 173 -35.70 -28.13 -36.10
C GLU A 173 -35.24 -26.87 -35.34
N LEU A 174 -35.17 -25.73 -36.01
CA LEU A 174 -34.80 -24.46 -35.39
C LEU A 174 -35.82 -24.04 -34.33
N LYS A 175 -37.12 -24.16 -34.64
CA LYS A 175 -38.22 -23.90 -33.70
C LYS A 175 -38.09 -24.75 -32.44
N ASN A 176 -37.92 -26.05 -32.60
CA ASN A 176 -37.79 -26.97 -31.47
C ASN A 176 -36.52 -26.70 -30.66
N THR A 177 -35.41 -26.37 -31.33
CA THR A 177 -34.14 -26.05 -30.68
C THR A 177 -34.23 -24.78 -29.84
N ALA A 178 -34.83 -23.71 -30.36
CA ALA A 178 -35.00 -22.45 -29.64
C ALA A 178 -35.92 -22.59 -28.41
N LEU A 179 -36.96 -23.43 -28.49
CA LEU A 179 -37.89 -23.68 -27.40
C LEU A 179 -37.36 -24.62 -26.30
N LEU A 180 -36.27 -25.36 -26.54
CA LEU A 180 -35.65 -26.24 -25.53
C LEU A 180 -34.93 -25.50 -24.39
N GLY A 181 -34.76 -24.18 -24.51
CA GLY A 181 -34.15 -23.33 -23.48
C GLY A 181 -35.05 -23.04 -22.27
N LEU A 182 -36.30 -23.52 -22.26
CA LEU A 182 -37.27 -23.22 -21.20
C LEU A 182 -37.00 -24.01 -19.90
N PRO A 183 -37.27 -23.44 -18.70
CA PRO A 183 -36.88 -24.03 -17.43
C PRO A 183 -37.80 -25.22 -17.12
N GLY A 184 -37.21 -26.41 -16.92
CA GLY A 184 -37.91 -27.56 -16.34
C GLY A 184 -38.93 -28.30 -17.23
N SER A 185 -38.96 -28.09 -18.55
CA SER A 185 -39.95 -28.76 -19.41
C SER A 185 -39.39 -29.98 -20.16
N ASN A 186 -40.06 -31.13 -20.00
CA ASN A 186 -40.04 -32.26 -20.94
C ASN A 186 -41.19 -32.17 -21.98
N GLU A 187 -41.95 -31.08 -21.99
CA GLU A 187 -43.12 -30.88 -22.87
C GLU A 187 -42.85 -29.82 -23.93
N ALA A 188 -43.29 -30.09 -25.16
CA ALA A 188 -43.18 -29.17 -26.29
C ALA A 188 -44.13 -27.99 -26.10
N PHE A 189 -43.59 -26.79 -25.90
CA PHE A 189 -44.39 -25.57 -25.81
C PHE A 189 -44.99 -25.20 -27.18
N HIS A 190 -46.25 -24.76 -27.17
CA HIS A 190 -46.86 -24.07 -28.30
C HIS A 190 -46.38 -22.62 -28.34
N LEU A 191 -46.11 -22.09 -29.55
CA LEU A 191 -45.56 -20.73 -29.76
C LEU A 191 -46.39 -19.62 -29.09
N GLU A 192 -47.71 -19.78 -29.02
CA GLU A 192 -48.62 -18.81 -28.37
C GLU A 192 -48.37 -18.69 -26.86
N ASN A 193 -48.13 -19.81 -26.18
CA ASN A 193 -47.78 -19.81 -24.76
C ASN A 193 -46.41 -19.18 -24.53
N PHE A 194 -45.47 -19.38 -25.46
CA PHE A 194 -44.14 -18.80 -25.38
C PHE A 194 -44.17 -17.28 -25.57
N GLN A 195 -44.92 -16.76 -26.55
CA GLN A 195 -45.10 -15.31 -26.73
C GLN A 195 -45.71 -14.66 -25.47
N SER A 196 -46.70 -15.30 -24.85
CA SER A 196 -47.29 -14.79 -23.60
C SER A 196 -46.28 -14.69 -22.45
N LEU A 197 -45.25 -15.56 -22.40
CA LEU A 197 -44.17 -15.44 -21.42
C LEU A 197 -43.27 -14.23 -21.69
N LEU A 198 -42.98 -13.94 -22.97
CA LEU A 198 -42.21 -12.77 -23.37
C LEU A 198 -42.95 -11.46 -23.07
N ASP A 199 -44.26 -11.42 -23.33
CA ASP A 199 -45.09 -10.24 -23.09
C ASP A 199 -45.08 -9.80 -21.61
N ASN A 200 -44.89 -10.74 -20.68
CA ASN A 200 -44.76 -10.45 -19.25
C ASN A 200 -43.47 -9.69 -18.88
N TYR A 201 -42.50 -9.59 -19.79
CA TYR A 201 -41.24 -8.85 -19.62
C TYR A 201 -41.18 -7.56 -20.45
N LYS A 202 -42.23 -7.23 -21.21
CA LYS A 202 -42.22 -6.08 -22.15
C LYS A 202 -41.82 -4.75 -21.51
N GLU A 203 -42.21 -4.53 -20.25
CA GLU A 203 -41.92 -3.29 -19.50
C GLU A 203 -40.72 -3.44 -18.53
N ILE A 204 -39.94 -4.53 -18.64
CA ILE A 204 -38.82 -4.85 -17.74
C ILE A 204 -37.52 -4.83 -18.54
N GLY A 205 -36.82 -3.71 -18.50
CA GLY A 205 -35.50 -3.55 -19.11
C GLY A 205 -34.37 -4.14 -18.26
N ALA A 206 -33.13 -3.98 -18.74
CA ALA A 206 -31.95 -4.49 -18.05
C ALA A 206 -31.78 -3.88 -16.65
N LYS A 207 -32.10 -2.59 -16.50
CA LYS A 207 -32.00 -1.90 -15.21
C LYS A 207 -33.00 -2.45 -14.20
N GLU A 208 -34.25 -2.60 -14.61
CA GLU A 208 -35.32 -3.12 -13.76
C GLU A 208 -35.04 -4.59 -13.36
N LEU A 209 -34.53 -5.41 -14.29
CA LEU A 209 -34.14 -6.79 -13.99
C LEU A 209 -32.94 -6.85 -13.02
N GLU A 210 -31.95 -5.97 -13.19
CA GLU A 210 -30.80 -5.83 -12.27
C GLU A 210 -31.24 -5.42 -10.87
N GLU A 211 -32.14 -4.43 -10.75
CA GLU A 211 -32.72 -4.01 -9.47
C GLU A 211 -33.50 -5.16 -8.78
N ASN A 212 -34.24 -5.95 -9.55
CA ASN A 212 -34.93 -7.14 -9.03
C ASN A 212 -33.95 -8.23 -8.57
N LEU A 213 -32.86 -8.44 -9.29
CA LEU A 213 -31.78 -9.34 -8.88
C LEU A 213 -31.12 -8.87 -7.58
N HIS A 214 -30.81 -7.57 -7.46
CA HIS A 214 -30.25 -6.99 -6.25
C HIS A 214 -31.20 -7.14 -5.06
N TYR A 215 -32.49 -6.89 -5.26
CA TYR A 215 -33.51 -7.11 -4.23
C TYR A 215 -33.54 -8.57 -3.76
N PHE A 216 -33.53 -9.51 -4.70
CA PHE A 216 -33.53 -10.94 -4.40
C PHE A 216 -32.29 -11.33 -3.59
N ILE A 217 -31.09 -10.97 -4.05
CA ILE A 217 -29.86 -11.40 -3.39
C ILE A 217 -29.67 -10.74 -2.02
N GLN A 218 -30.05 -9.48 -1.86
CA GLN A 218 -30.06 -8.79 -0.56
C GLN A 218 -31.01 -9.47 0.44
N SER A 219 -32.09 -10.06 -0.06
CA SER A 219 -33.08 -10.75 0.77
C SER A 219 -32.63 -12.13 1.24
N ILE A 220 -31.75 -12.82 0.49
CA ILE A 220 -31.39 -14.23 0.78
C ILE A 220 -29.92 -14.47 1.14
N ALA A 221 -28.98 -13.62 0.69
CA ALA A 221 -27.55 -13.89 0.89
C ALA A 221 -27.11 -13.78 2.36
N PRO A 222 -27.55 -12.80 3.17
CA PRO A 222 -27.23 -12.78 4.60
C PRO A 222 -27.75 -14.03 5.32
N PHE A 223 -28.98 -14.45 5.01
CA PHE A 223 -29.55 -15.68 5.57
C PHE A 223 -28.77 -16.92 5.13
N ALA A 224 -28.38 -17.02 3.86
CA ALA A 224 -27.51 -18.10 3.40
C ALA A 224 -26.15 -18.12 4.14
N GLU A 225 -25.58 -16.95 4.46
CA GLU A 225 -24.34 -16.86 5.25
C GLU A 225 -24.51 -17.43 6.66
N GLU A 226 -25.62 -17.12 7.34
CA GLU A 226 -25.97 -17.69 8.65
C GLU A 226 -26.05 -19.22 8.62
N LEU A 227 -26.56 -19.78 7.51
CA LEU A 227 -26.66 -21.23 7.29
C LEU A 227 -25.35 -21.91 6.85
N GLY A 228 -24.32 -21.11 6.58
CA GLY A 228 -23.07 -21.57 5.96
C GLY A 228 -23.24 -22.01 4.50
N ILE A 229 -24.33 -21.60 3.84
CA ILE A 229 -24.53 -21.83 2.40
C ILE A 229 -23.74 -20.80 1.58
N LYS A 230 -23.16 -21.28 0.49
CA LYS A 230 -22.54 -20.51 -0.57
C LYS A 230 -23.49 -20.46 -1.77
N LEU A 231 -24.10 -19.29 -1.98
CA LEU A 231 -24.91 -19.03 -3.17
C LEU A 231 -23.99 -18.66 -4.32
N CYS A 232 -24.20 -19.26 -5.48
CA CYS A 232 -23.42 -18.94 -6.67
C CYS A 232 -24.30 -18.72 -7.89
N ILE A 233 -24.29 -17.51 -8.42
CA ILE A 233 -25.08 -17.20 -9.61
C ILE A 233 -24.38 -17.70 -10.87
N HIS A 234 -25.11 -18.39 -11.75
CA HIS A 234 -24.64 -18.73 -13.08
C HIS A 234 -24.75 -17.49 -14.01
N PRO A 235 -23.71 -17.17 -14.80
CA PRO A 235 -23.75 -16.09 -15.78
C PRO A 235 -24.75 -16.38 -16.91
N ASP A 236 -25.11 -15.37 -17.69
CA ASP A 236 -26.04 -15.53 -18.81
C ASP A 236 -25.45 -16.40 -19.94
N ASP A 237 -26.25 -17.31 -20.51
CA ASP A 237 -25.85 -18.20 -21.62
C ASP A 237 -26.85 -18.12 -22.80
N PRO A 238 -26.55 -17.43 -23.90
CA PRO A 238 -25.38 -16.59 -24.14
C PRO A 238 -25.41 -15.24 -23.41
N PRO A 239 -24.25 -14.57 -23.27
CA PRO A 239 -24.07 -13.33 -22.49
C PRO A 239 -24.45 -12.05 -23.28
N PHE A 240 -25.62 -12.07 -23.91
CA PHE A 240 -26.23 -10.94 -24.61
C PHE A 240 -27.76 -11.10 -24.74
N PRO A 241 -28.53 -10.00 -24.86
CA PRO A 241 -30.00 -10.02 -24.95
C PRO A 241 -30.55 -10.92 -26.07
N LEU A 242 -31.70 -11.56 -25.81
CA LEU A 242 -32.40 -12.44 -26.74
C LEU A 242 -33.92 -12.19 -26.66
N LEU A 243 -34.61 -12.10 -27.80
CA LEU A 243 -36.08 -11.98 -27.86
C LEU A 243 -36.63 -10.78 -27.06
N GLY A 244 -35.92 -9.66 -27.02
CA GLY A 244 -36.24 -8.49 -26.20
C GLY A 244 -35.97 -8.67 -24.69
N LEU A 245 -35.50 -9.84 -24.25
CA LEU A 245 -35.22 -10.12 -22.86
C LEU A 245 -33.80 -9.66 -22.47
N PRO A 246 -33.64 -8.93 -21.36
CA PRO A 246 -32.33 -8.47 -20.90
C PRO A 246 -31.47 -9.61 -20.30
N ARG A 247 -30.15 -9.45 -20.38
CA ARG A 247 -29.12 -10.29 -19.74
C ARG A 247 -28.27 -9.41 -18.82
N VAL A 248 -28.22 -9.70 -17.52
CA VAL A 248 -27.67 -8.81 -16.47
C VAL A 248 -26.51 -9.42 -15.68
N VAL A 249 -26.01 -10.59 -16.07
CA VAL A 249 -24.89 -11.33 -15.46
C VAL A 249 -23.94 -11.80 -16.58
N SER A 250 -23.48 -10.85 -17.40
CA SER A 250 -22.75 -11.14 -18.65
C SER A 250 -21.30 -10.64 -18.66
N THR A 251 -20.97 -9.65 -17.83
CA THR A 251 -19.67 -8.95 -17.83
C THR A 251 -19.03 -8.94 -16.44
N GLU A 252 -17.73 -8.64 -16.38
CA GLU A 252 -17.04 -8.36 -15.10
C GLU A 252 -17.74 -7.27 -14.29
N LYS A 253 -18.23 -6.21 -14.94
CA LYS A 253 -18.95 -5.12 -14.28
C LYS A 253 -20.21 -5.63 -13.60
N ASN A 254 -21.03 -6.42 -14.30
CA ASN A 254 -22.25 -6.99 -13.71
C ASN A 254 -21.95 -7.82 -12.45
N LEU A 255 -20.90 -8.64 -12.50
CA LEU A 255 -20.49 -9.42 -11.33
C LEU A 255 -20.03 -8.53 -10.19
N ALA A 256 -19.27 -7.47 -10.45
CA ALA A 256 -18.85 -6.51 -9.43
C ALA A 256 -20.06 -5.81 -8.78
N ASP A 257 -20.98 -5.28 -9.59
CA ASP A 257 -22.19 -4.60 -9.10
C ASP A 257 -23.03 -5.54 -8.22
N LEU A 258 -23.17 -6.82 -8.61
CA LEU A 258 -23.89 -7.82 -7.83
C LEU A 258 -23.19 -8.15 -6.50
N MET A 259 -21.86 -8.25 -6.48
CA MET A 259 -21.11 -8.48 -5.24
C MET A 259 -21.24 -7.28 -4.29
N ASP A 260 -21.27 -6.06 -4.82
CA ASP A 260 -21.45 -4.83 -4.05
C ASP A 260 -22.88 -4.67 -3.53
N ALA A 261 -23.89 -5.16 -4.26
CA ALA A 261 -25.30 -5.12 -3.85
C ALA A 261 -25.54 -5.88 -2.52
N SER A 262 -24.78 -6.94 -2.25
CA SER A 262 -24.82 -7.66 -0.97
C SER A 262 -23.42 -8.18 -0.60
N PRO A 263 -22.63 -7.41 0.17
CA PRO A 263 -21.19 -7.65 0.37
C PRO A 263 -20.85 -8.75 1.40
N VAL A 264 -21.72 -9.75 1.56
CA VAL A 264 -21.48 -10.97 2.36
C VAL A 264 -20.77 -12.03 1.52
N ASN A 265 -19.99 -12.92 2.13
CA ASN A 265 -19.24 -13.92 1.37
C ASN A 265 -20.15 -15.00 0.77
N ALA A 266 -21.33 -15.23 1.35
CA ALA A 266 -22.31 -16.16 0.79
C ALA A 266 -22.85 -15.73 -0.59
N ASN A 267 -22.82 -14.44 -0.93
CA ASN A 267 -23.10 -13.94 -2.28
C ASN A 267 -21.88 -14.21 -3.16
N GLY A 268 -21.99 -15.12 -4.12
CA GLY A 268 -20.88 -15.50 -4.96
C GLY A 268 -21.26 -15.96 -6.36
N ILE A 269 -20.30 -16.55 -7.05
CA ILE A 269 -20.28 -16.72 -8.50
C ILE A 269 -20.10 -18.19 -8.86
N THR A 270 -20.92 -18.68 -9.79
CA THR A 270 -20.62 -19.88 -10.57
C THR A 270 -19.81 -19.43 -11.77
N PHE A 271 -18.49 -19.63 -11.72
CA PHE A 271 -17.61 -19.16 -12.76
C PHE A 271 -17.66 -20.09 -13.98
N CYS A 272 -18.57 -19.81 -14.91
CA CYS A 272 -18.75 -20.59 -16.12
C CYS A 272 -17.94 -20.01 -17.28
N THR A 273 -16.83 -20.68 -17.62
CA THR A 273 -15.88 -20.20 -18.64
C THR A 273 -16.48 -20.19 -20.03
N GLY A 274 -17.42 -21.09 -20.33
CA GLY A 274 -18.07 -21.14 -21.65
C GLY A 274 -19.20 -20.15 -21.84
N SER A 275 -19.72 -19.54 -20.78
CA SER A 275 -20.72 -18.47 -20.88
C SER A 275 -20.00 -17.12 -20.94
N LEU A 276 -19.16 -16.85 -19.94
CA LEU A 276 -18.38 -15.60 -19.89
C LEU A 276 -17.38 -15.49 -21.04
N GLY A 277 -16.81 -16.61 -21.51
CA GLY A 277 -15.79 -16.66 -22.55
C GLY A 277 -16.30 -16.51 -23.99
N VAL A 278 -17.62 -16.53 -24.22
CA VAL A 278 -18.20 -16.15 -25.52
C VAL A 278 -17.85 -14.70 -25.85
N ARG A 279 -17.82 -13.84 -24.82
CA ARG A 279 -17.41 -12.45 -24.89
C ARG A 279 -15.89 -12.33 -24.96
N ALA A 280 -15.37 -11.77 -26.05
CA ALA A 280 -13.94 -11.52 -26.22
C ALA A 280 -13.41 -10.40 -25.30
N ASP A 281 -14.30 -9.53 -24.78
CA ASP A 281 -13.97 -8.44 -23.87
C ASP A 281 -13.89 -8.87 -22.38
N ASN A 282 -14.23 -10.12 -22.05
CA ASN A 282 -14.04 -10.67 -20.71
C ASN A 282 -12.64 -11.33 -20.55
N ASP A 283 -11.80 -10.81 -19.66
CA ASP A 283 -10.53 -11.43 -19.27
C ASP A 283 -10.77 -12.42 -18.12
N LEU A 284 -11.00 -13.69 -18.46
CA LEU A 284 -11.36 -14.71 -17.48
C LEU A 284 -10.29 -14.92 -16.38
N PRO A 285 -8.97 -15.03 -16.68
CA PRO A 285 -7.94 -15.08 -15.65
C PRO A 285 -7.95 -13.87 -14.70
N GLN A 286 -8.13 -12.65 -15.23
CA GLN A 286 -8.21 -11.44 -14.39
C GLN A 286 -9.45 -11.47 -13.50
N MET A 287 -10.60 -11.87 -14.03
CA MET A 287 -11.83 -11.98 -13.25
C MET A 287 -11.69 -12.99 -12.09
N ILE A 288 -10.98 -14.12 -12.29
CA ILE A 288 -10.68 -15.07 -11.21
C ILE A 288 -9.79 -14.42 -10.15
N ARG A 289 -8.77 -13.65 -10.54
CA ARG A 289 -7.92 -12.91 -9.58
C ARG A 289 -8.69 -11.88 -8.79
N ARG A 290 -9.67 -11.19 -9.41
CA ARG A 290 -10.48 -10.17 -8.76
C ARG A 290 -11.52 -10.75 -7.80
N PHE A 291 -12.23 -11.80 -8.22
CA PHE A 291 -13.38 -12.35 -7.50
C PHE A 291 -13.09 -13.67 -6.80
N GLY A 292 -11.82 -14.05 -6.63
CA GLY A 292 -11.46 -15.40 -6.18
C GLY A 292 -12.10 -15.83 -4.85
N ASP A 293 -12.26 -14.92 -3.88
CA ASP A 293 -12.92 -15.22 -2.61
C ASP A 293 -14.45 -15.33 -2.71
N ARG A 294 -15.03 -14.96 -3.85
CA ARG A 294 -16.46 -15.00 -4.19
C ARG A 294 -16.82 -16.10 -5.19
N ILE A 295 -15.85 -16.82 -5.77
CA ILE A 295 -16.14 -17.97 -6.64
C ILE A 295 -16.40 -19.19 -5.75
N HIS A 296 -17.61 -19.75 -5.83
CA HIS A 296 -18.01 -20.92 -5.01
C HIS A 296 -18.23 -22.18 -5.82
N PHE A 297 -18.30 -22.06 -7.15
CA PHE A 297 -18.49 -23.17 -8.06
C PHE A 297 -17.90 -22.82 -9.44
N VAL A 298 -17.34 -23.79 -10.14
CA VAL A 298 -16.69 -23.56 -11.45
C VAL A 298 -17.26 -24.50 -12.50
N HIS A 299 -17.61 -23.97 -13.67
CA HIS A 299 -17.81 -24.76 -14.87
C HIS A 299 -16.65 -24.51 -15.83
N LEU A 300 -15.93 -25.58 -16.14
CA LEU A 300 -14.86 -25.53 -17.12
C LEU A 300 -15.36 -26.16 -18.42
N ARG A 301 -15.60 -25.29 -19.40
CA ARG A 301 -15.89 -25.63 -20.80
C ARG A 301 -15.33 -24.55 -21.71
N ALA A 302 -15.15 -24.85 -22.99
CA ALA A 302 -14.66 -23.87 -23.95
C ALA A 302 -15.62 -23.76 -25.14
N THR A 303 -15.83 -22.53 -25.61
CA THR A 303 -16.50 -22.24 -26.88
C THR A 303 -15.48 -21.77 -27.89
N LYS A 304 -15.80 -21.89 -29.18
CA LYS A 304 -15.02 -21.30 -30.27
C LYS A 304 -15.94 -20.42 -31.13
N ARG A 305 -15.60 -19.15 -31.20
CA ARG A 305 -16.22 -18.17 -32.10
C ARG A 305 -15.80 -18.45 -33.53
N GLU A 306 -16.74 -18.35 -34.44
CA GLU A 306 -16.47 -18.48 -35.86
C GLU A 306 -16.14 -17.10 -36.44
N GLN A 307 -15.02 -17.01 -37.17
CA GLN A 307 -14.56 -15.76 -37.78
C GLN A 307 -14.39 -14.61 -36.75
N ASP A 308 -14.06 -14.95 -35.51
CA ASP A 308 -13.98 -14.02 -34.37
C ASP A 308 -15.30 -13.28 -34.06
N ASN A 309 -16.44 -13.78 -34.53
CA ASN A 309 -17.75 -13.19 -34.30
C ASN A 309 -18.43 -13.82 -33.07
N PRO A 310 -18.62 -13.10 -31.94
CA PRO A 310 -19.26 -13.64 -30.73
C PRO A 310 -20.72 -14.03 -30.93
N LEU A 311 -21.34 -13.60 -32.03
CA LEU A 311 -22.71 -13.93 -32.40
C LEU A 311 -22.82 -15.28 -33.14
N ILE A 312 -21.68 -15.94 -33.42
CA ILE A 312 -21.64 -17.27 -34.03
C ILE A 312 -20.55 -18.10 -33.31
N PHE A 313 -20.96 -19.12 -32.56
CA PHE A 313 -20.02 -19.96 -31.82
C PHE A 313 -20.53 -21.39 -31.63
N HIS A 314 -19.61 -22.32 -31.39
CA HIS A 314 -19.93 -23.70 -31.02
C HIS A 314 -19.09 -24.17 -29.82
N GLU A 315 -19.54 -25.21 -29.14
CA GLU A 315 -18.77 -25.85 -28.07
C GLU A 315 -17.51 -26.49 -28.66
N ALA A 316 -16.35 -26.19 -28.08
CA ALA A 316 -15.05 -26.66 -28.53
C ALA A 316 -14.48 -27.75 -27.60
N ASP A 317 -13.37 -28.37 -27.99
CA ASP A 317 -12.59 -29.13 -27.01
C ASP A 317 -12.14 -28.18 -25.89
N HIS A 318 -12.04 -28.71 -24.66
CA HIS A 318 -11.85 -27.87 -23.47
C HIS A 318 -10.52 -27.10 -23.48
N LEU A 319 -9.51 -27.60 -24.20
CA LEU A 319 -8.18 -27.00 -24.28
C LEU A 319 -7.90 -26.19 -25.56
N THR A 320 -8.80 -26.21 -26.56
CA THR A 320 -8.52 -25.62 -27.90
C THR A 320 -9.56 -24.61 -28.38
N GLY A 321 -10.52 -24.24 -27.54
CA GLY A 321 -11.43 -23.11 -27.77
C GLY A 321 -10.80 -21.75 -27.43
N ASP A 322 -11.65 -20.73 -27.34
CA ASP A 322 -11.27 -19.34 -27.07
C ASP A 322 -10.95 -19.05 -25.60
N VAL A 323 -11.27 -19.99 -24.71
CA VAL A 323 -10.97 -19.87 -23.29
C VAL A 323 -9.49 -20.22 -23.08
N PRO A 324 -8.67 -19.35 -22.46
CA PRO A 324 -7.29 -19.67 -22.11
C PRO A 324 -7.25 -20.64 -20.92
N MET A 325 -7.66 -21.89 -21.15
CA MET A 325 -8.00 -22.86 -20.10
C MET A 325 -6.83 -23.17 -19.17
N VAL A 326 -5.60 -23.20 -19.69
CA VAL A 326 -4.40 -23.42 -18.88
C VAL A 326 -4.18 -22.29 -17.87
N GLU A 327 -4.34 -21.03 -18.28
CA GLU A 327 -4.22 -19.88 -17.39
C GLU A 327 -5.39 -19.82 -16.41
N VAL A 328 -6.62 -20.12 -16.85
CA VAL A 328 -7.79 -20.23 -15.97
C VAL A 328 -7.55 -21.28 -14.87
N ILE A 329 -7.12 -22.49 -15.21
CA ILE A 329 -6.83 -23.55 -14.24
C ILE A 329 -5.68 -23.13 -13.31
N LYS A 330 -4.66 -22.44 -13.83
CA LYS A 330 -3.56 -21.91 -13.01
C LYS A 330 -4.02 -20.89 -11.98
N GLU A 331 -4.91 -19.97 -12.34
CA GLU A 331 -5.46 -19.00 -11.39
C GLU A 331 -6.35 -19.69 -10.34
N ILE A 332 -7.17 -20.66 -10.75
CA ILE A 332 -7.98 -21.47 -9.82
C ILE A 332 -7.09 -22.25 -8.84
N VAL A 333 -6.08 -22.98 -9.34
CA VAL A 333 -5.14 -23.73 -8.48
C VAL A 333 -4.38 -22.81 -7.54
N THR A 334 -4.02 -21.61 -8.00
CA THR A 334 -3.35 -20.60 -7.16
C THR A 334 -4.28 -20.10 -6.06
N LEU A 335 -5.54 -19.80 -6.40
CA LEU A 335 -6.57 -19.41 -5.45
C LEU A 335 -6.83 -20.48 -4.39
N GLU A 336 -6.97 -21.75 -4.79
CA GLU A 336 -7.14 -22.87 -3.86
C GLU A 336 -5.93 -23.04 -2.92
N LYS A 337 -4.71 -22.84 -3.44
CA LYS A 337 -3.49 -22.84 -2.62
C LYS A 337 -3.45 -21.69 -1.62
N ILE A 338 -3.89 -20.49 -2.00
CA ILE A 338 -3.92 -19.33 -1.11
C ILE A 338 -5.00 -19.51 -0.03
N THR A 339 -6.18 -19.96 -0.42
CA THR A 339 -7.35 -20.09 0.46
C THR A 339 -7.35 -21.38 1.27
N GLN A 340 -6.53 -22.37 0.88
CA GLN A 340 -6.54 -23.74 1.42
C GLN A 340 -7.91 -24.40 1.30
N LYS A 341 -8.67 -24.07 0.26
CA LYS A 341 -10.01 -24.60 -0.02
C LYS A 341 -10.05 -25.14 -1.44
N GLN A 342 -10.72 -26.27 -1.64
CA GLN A 342 -11.00 -26.80 -2.96
C GLN A 342 -12.34 -26.26 -3.45
N LEU A 343 -12.38 -25.84 -4.72
CA LEU A 343 -13.59 -25.39 -5.37
C LEU A 343 -14.27 -26.58 -6.07
N PRO A 344 -15.58 -26.78 -5.87
CA PRO A 344 -16.32 -27.70 -6.72
C PRO A 344 -16.19 -27.28 -8.19
N MET A 345 -15.90 -28.25 -9.06
CA MET A 345 -15.75 -28.02 -10.49
C MET A 345 -16.47 -29.12 -11.27
N ARG A 346 -17.09 -28.75 -12.40
CA ARG A 346 -17.57 -29.72 -13.39
C ARG A 346 -16.98 -29.43 -14.78
N PRO A 347 -16.68 -30.48 -15.58
CA PRO A 347 -16.57 -30.35 -17.01
C PRO A 347 -17.98 -30.11 -17.54
N ASP A 348 -18.19 -28.98 -18.20
CA ASP A 348 -19.51 -28.62 -18.72
C ASP A 348 -19.51 -28.75 -20.24
N HIS A 349 -20.67 -29.10 -20.82
CA HIS A 349 -20.87 -29.32 -22.25
C HIS A 349 -19.77 -30.15 -22.98
N GLY A 350 -19.96 -31.47 -23.05
CA GLY A 350 -19.13 -32.38 -23.86
C GLY A 350 -19.68 -32.59 -25.27
N HIS A 351 -18.80 -32.91 -26.22
CA HIS A 351 -19.20 -33.36 -27.56
C HIS A 351 -19.91 -34.70 -27.51
N GLN A 352 -20.82 -34.94 -28.45
CA GLN A 352 -21.35 -36.29 -28.69
C GLN A 352 -20.40 -37.02 -29.63
N MET A 353 -19.85 -38.13 -29.16
CA MET A 353 -18.82 -38.87 -29.88
C MET A 353 -18.86 -40.36 -29.48
N LEU A 354 -18.29 -41.21 -30.33
CA LEU A 354 -18.26 -42.66 -30.09
C LEU A 354 -19.67 -43.19 -29.80
N ASP A 355 -19.82 -44.05 -28.79
CA ASP A 355 -21.09 -44.65 -28.40
C ASP A 355 -22.16 -43.62 -27.97
N ASP A 356 -21.78 -42.39 -27.60
CA ASP A 356 -22.76 -41.34 -27.31
C ASP A 356 -23.56 -40.95 -28.55
N LEU A 357 -23.02 -41.08 -29.78
CA LEU A 357 -23.73 -40.76 -31.03
C LEU A 357 -24.97 -41.63 -31.27
N HIS A 358 -25.02 -42.79 -30.63
CA HIS A 358 -26.13 -43.74 -30.74
C HIS A 358 -27.10 -43.70 -29.55
N LYS A 359 -26.86 -42.80 -28.57
CA LYS A 359 -27.69 -42.63 -27.37
C LYS A 359 -28.48 -41.33 -27.43
N LYS A 360 -29.70 -41.35 -26.88
CA LYS A 360 -30.46 -40.13 -26.61
C LYS A 360 -29.94 -39.52 -25.30
N THR A 361 -29.16 -38.45 -25.42
CA THR A 361 -28.59 -37.71 -24.28
C THR A 361 -29.21 -36.33 -24.14
N TYR A 362 -29.10 -35.73 -22.96
CA TYR A 362 -29.35 -34.29 -22.82
C TYR A 362 -28.31 -33.53 -23.64
N PRO A 363 -28.69 -32.56 -24.48
CA PRO A 363 -27.74 -31.83 -25.34
C PRO A 363 -26.58 -31.25 -24.53
N GLY A 364 -25.33 -31.54 -24.94
CA GLY A 364 -24.11 -31.15 -24.22
C GLY A 364 -23.76 -32.00 -22.98
N TYR A 365 -24.63 -32.88 -22.49
CA TYR A 365 -24.39 -33.66 -21.26
C TYR A 365 -24.07 -35.14 -21.52
N THR A 366 -23.35 -35.39 -22.61
CA THR A 366 -22.90 -36.72 -23.04
C THR A 366 -21.94 -37.35 -22.03
N GLY A 367 -21.88 -38.68 -21.95
CA GLY A 367 -21.05 -39.39 -20.97
C GLY A 367 -19.57 -39.36 -21.36
N ILE A 368 -19.27 -39.76 -22.59
CA ILE A 368 -17.91 -39.88 -23.13
C ILE A 368 -17.32 -38.49 -23.40
N GLY A 369 -18.10 -37.57 -23.97
CA GLY A 369 -17.64 -36.20 -24.21
C GLY A 369 -17.19 -35.48 -22.93
N ARG A 370 -17.99 -35.59 -21.85
CA ARG A 370 -17.63 -35.02 -20.54
C ARG A 370 -16.48 -35.78 -19.87
N LEU A 371 -16.35 -37.09 -20.08
CA LEU A 371 -15.20 -37.86 -19.61
C LEU A 371 -13.89 -37.38 -20.27
N LYS A 372 -13.90 -37.16 -21.59
CA LYS A 372 -12.76 -36.60 -22.32
C LYS A 372 -12.39 -35.22 -21.77
N GLY A 373 -13.36 -34.32 -21.63
CA GLY A 373 -13.14 -32.99 -21.04
C GLY A 373 -12.56 -33.06 -19.62
N LEU A 374 -13.09 -33.95 -18.77
CA LEU A 374 -12.58 -34.14 -17.41
C LEU A 374 -11.12 -34.60 -17.40
N ALA A 375 -10.76 -35.54 -18.28
CA ALA A 375 -9.40 -36.07 -18.39
C ALA A 375 -8.42 -34.97 -18.81
N GLU A 376 -8.78 -34.15 -19.79
CA GLU A 376 -7.99 -32.99 -20.24
C GLU A 376 -7.76 -31.99 -19.10
N LEU A 377 -8.83 -31.57 -18.42
CA LEU A 377 -8.76 -30.59 -17.33
C LEU A 377 -7.91 -31.10 -16.16
N ARG A 378 -8.10 -32.36 -15.73
CA ARG A 378 -7.32 -32.97 -14.63
C ARG A 378 -5.85 -33.10 -14.97
N GLY A 379 -5.53 -33.43 -16.23
CA GLY A 379 -4.15 -33.49 -16.71
C GLY A 379 -3.44 -32.13 -16.58
N VAL A 380 -4.11 -31.05 -17.02
CA VAL A 380 -3.59 -29.68 -16.89
C VAL A 380 -3.47 -29.26 -15.43
N GLU A 381 -4.49 -29.52 -14.61
CA GLU A 381 -4.48 -29.21 -13.18
C GLU A 381 -3.28 -29.86 -12.47
N LEU A 382 -3.05 -31.15 -12.71
CA LEU A 382 -1.94 -31.89 -12.11
C LEU A 382 -0.58 -31.32 -12.57
N ALA A 383 -0.43 -31.00 -13.85
CA ALA A 383 0.79 -30.40 -14.39
C ALA A 383 1.08 -29.04 -13.75
N VAL A 384 0.07 -28.16 -13.68
CA VAL A 384 0.16 -26.84 -13.03
C VAL A 384 0.52 -26.96 -11.55
N ARG A 385 -0.16 -27.84 -10.80
CA ARG A 385 0.12 -28.08 -9.38
C ARG A 385 1.57 -28.53 -9.18
N SER A 386 2.07 -29.40 -10.05
CA SER A 386 3.44 -29.92 -10.02
C SER A 386 4.46 -28.84 -10.34
N MET A 387 4.25 -28.05 -11.39
CA MET A 387 5.13 -26.95 -11.79
C MET A 387 5.24 -25.88 -10.70
N LEU A 388 4.12 -25.46 -10.11
CA LEU A 388 4.11 -24.50 -9.00
C LEU A 388 4.87 -25.01 -7.78
N THR A 389 4.85 -26.32 -7.53
CA THR A 389 5.61 -26.95 -6.44
C THR A 389 7.10 -27.02 -6.77
N LEU A 390 7.46 -27.32 -8.02
CA LEU A 390 8.85 -27.34 -8.48
C LEU A 390 9.47 -25.93 -8.45
N LEU A 391 8.72 -24.90 -8.86
CA LEU A 391 9.11 -23.50 -8.78
C LEU A 391 9.37 -23.05 -7.34
N LEU A 392 8.53 -23.48 -6.38
CA LEU A 392 8.81 -23.24 -4.95
C LEU A 392 10.16 -23.82 -4.54
N PHE A 393 10.51 -25.03 -4.99
CA PHE A 393 11.82 -25.65 -4.69
C PHE A 393 13.02 -24.95 -5.36
N PHE A 394 12.87 -24.40 -6.57
CA PHE A 394 13.95 -23.67 -7.26
C PHE A 394 14.08 -22.20 -6.80
N CYS A 395 12.99 -21.55 -6.39
CA CYS A 395 13.01 -20.16 -5.89
C CYS A 395 13.62 -20.02 -4.49
N PHE A 396 13.80 -21.11 -3.72
CA PHE A 396 14.47 -21.03 -2.42
C PHE A 396 15.98 -20.67 -2.51
N ASN A 397 16.58 -20.70 -3.71
CA ASN A 397 18.01 -20.39 -3.89
C ASN A 397 18.31 -19.04 -4.57
N LEU A 398 17.29 -18.25 -4.94
CA LEU A 398 17.47 -16.91 -5.50
C LEU A 398 16.47 -15.95 -4.85
N ARG A 399 16.85 -15.38 -3.70
CA ARG A 399 16.14 -14.22 -3.14
C ARG A 399 16.81 -12.96 -3.67
N ALA A 400 16.21 -12.32 -4.66
CA ALA A 400 16.52 -10.93 -4.98
C ALA A 400 16.25 -10.06 -3.75
N ASP A 401 17.08 -9.04 -3.54
CA ASP A 401 16.91 -8.13 -2.40
C ASP A 401 15.91 -7.02 -2.71
N ASP A 402 14.72 -7.12 -2.11
CA ASP A 402 13.61 -6.17 -2.28
C ASP A 402 13.68 -4.96 -1.32
N GLY A 403 14.77 -4.85 -0.55
CA GLY A 403 15.00 -3.77 0.42
C GLY A 403 14.22 -3.90 1.73
N TYR A 404 13.39 -4.93 1.92
CA TYR A 404 12.57 -5.11 3.13
C TYR A 404 13.41 -5.33 4.40
N ARG A 405 14.58 -5.96 4.27
CA ARG A 405 15.46 -6.26 5.41
C ARG A 405 16.33 -5.06 5.84
N LEU A 406 16.22 -3.93 5.14
CA LEU A 406 16.98 -2.71 5.40
C LEU A 406 18.49 -3.02 5.51
N TRP A 407 19.17 -2.45 6.51
CA TRP A 407 20.56 -2.72 6.84
C TRP A 407 20.76 -3.93 7.77
N LEU A 408 19.71 -4.70 8.11
CA LEU A 408 19.77 -5.86 9.00
C LEU A 408 19.64 -7.18 8.23
N LYS A 409 20.35 -7.28 7.09
CA LYS A 409 20.21 -8.40 6.13
C LYS A 409 20.67 -9.74 6.70
N TYR A 410 21.74 -9.71 7.51
CA TYR A 410 22.41 -10.90 8.04
C TYR A 410 22.73 -11.97 6.99
N ASP A 411 23.01 -11.53 5.76
CA ASP A 411 23.47 -12.41 4.69
C ASP A 411 24.80 -13.05 5.06
N LYS A 412 25.02 -14.27 4.57
CA LYS A 412 26.24 -15.03 4.83
C LYS A 412 27.47 -14.19 4.48
N SER A 413 28.39 -14.07 5.42
CA SER A 413 29.66 -13.37 5.21
C SER A 413 30.50 -14.10 4.16
N ALA A 414 31.27 -13.34 3.38
CA ALA A 414 32.30 -13.87 2.50
C ALA A 414 33.52 -14.37 3.29
N GLN A 415 33.67 -13.93 4.55
CA GLN A 415 34.80 -14.26 5.44
C GLN A 415 34.35 -14.88 6.78
N PRO A 416 33.49 -15.92 6.81
CA PRO A 416 32.94 -16.44 8.06
C PRO A 416 34.02 -17.04 8.98
N GLN A 417 35.14 -17.52 8.41
CA GLN A 417 36.29 -18.06 9.13
C GLN A 417 36.94 -17.05 10.08
N LYS A 418 36.83 -15.75 9.77
CA LYS A 418 37.32 -14.65 10.62
C LYS A 418 36.67 -14.65 12.02
N TYR A 419 35.47 -15.22 12.11
CA TYR A 419 34.64 -15.22 13.31
C TYR A 419 34.42 -16.62 13.89
N VAL A 420 35.19 -17.63 13.46
CA VAL A 420 35.05 -19.03 13.93
C VAL A 420 35.22 -19.19 15.44
N SER A 421 35.91 -18.24 16.09
CA SER A 421 36.07 -18.21 17.55
C SER A 421 34.84 -17.69 18.30
N VAL A 422 33.81 -17.19 17.62
CA VAL A 422 32.58 -16.67 18.26
C VAL A 422 31.56 -17.80 18.43
N SER A 423 31.35 -18.23 19.67
CA SER A 423 30.35 -19.26 20.01
C SER A 423 28.91 -18.79 19.80
N ARG A 424 27.97 -19.72 19.61
CA ARG A 424 26.52 -19.46 19.69
C ARG A 424 25.95 -19.58 21.11
N LYS A 425 26.78 -19.99 22.07
CA LYS A 425 26.38 -20.06 23.48
C LYS A 425 26.38 -18.65 24.10
N ILE A 426 25.18 -18.19 24.46
CA ILE A 426 24.96 -16.95 25.20
C ILE A 426 24.77 -17.29 26.68
N VAL A 427 25.44 -16.56 27.56
CA VAL A 427 25.29 -16.68 29.01
C VAL A 427 24.74 -15.36 29.54
N ASN A 428 23.49 -15.38 30.00
CA ASN A 428 22.80 -14.20 30.50
C ASN A 428 23.02 -14.05 32.01
N ASN A 429 23.93 -13.15 32.38
CA ASN A 429 24.19 -12.74 33.77
C ASN A 429 23.54 -11.38 34.09
N PHE A 430 22.72 -10.83 33.20
CA PHE A 430 22.06 -9.53 33.39
C PHE A 430 20.78 -9.66 34.21
N GLY A 431 20.04 -10.75 33.99
CA GLY A 431 18.74 -11.03 34.59
C GLY A 431 17.60 -11.07 33.57
N PRO A 432 16.40 -11.56 33.97
CA PRO A 432 15.27 -11.72 33.06
C PRO A 432 14.65 -10.37 32.68
N SER A 433 14.47 -10.14 31.38
CA SER A 433 13.73 -8.99 30.80
C SER A 433 13.39 -9.30 29.35
N GLU A 434 12.23 -8.82 28.85
CA GLU A 434 11.85 -8.98 27.44
C GLU A 434 12.86 -8.36 26.47
N VAL A 435 13.51 -7.26 26.88
CA VAL A 435 14.56 -6.60 26.09
C VAL A 435 15.81 -7.50 25.99
N ILE A 436 16.17 -8.19 27.08
CA ILE A 436 17.30 -9.13 27.07
C ILE A 436 16.99 -10.34 26.19
N GLN A 437 15.78 -10.91 26.27
CA GLN A 437 15.35 -12.00 25.39
C GLN A 437 15.39 -11.57 23.91
N THR A 438 14.99 -10.33 23.63
CA THR A 438 15.09 -9.76 22.29
C THR A 438 16.53 -9.62 21.83
N ALA A 439 17.44 -9.18 22.71
CA ALA A 439 18.87 -9.10 22.43
C ALA A 439 19.50 -10.48 22.16
N GLU A 440 19.11 -11.52 22.93
CA GLU A 440 19.54 -12.90 22.70
C GLU A 440 19.07 -13.40 21.33
N LYS A 441 17.77 -13.22 21.02
CA LYS A 441 17.19 -13.62 19.73
C LYS A 441 17.88 -12.93 18.56
N GLU A 442 18.10 -11.63 18.65
CA GLU A 442 18.74 -10.85 17.59
C GLU A 442 20.19 -11.28 17.38
N LEU A 443 20.94 -11.49 18.47
CA LEU A 443 22.31 -11.99 18.42
C LEU A 443 22.39 -13.36 17.73
N LEU A 444 21.53 -14.31 18.12
CA LEU A 444 21.48 -15.63 17.50
C LEU A 444 21.09 -15.55 16.02
N ASN A 445 20.06 -14.76 15.68
CA ASN A 445 19.62 -14.57 14.30
C ASN A 445 20.76 -14.04 13.42
N GLY A 446 21.41 -12.96 13.86
CA GLY A 446 22.51 -12.35 13.11
C GLY A 446 23.71 -13.27 12.96
N LEU A 447 24.10 -13.95 14.04
CA LEU A 447 25.22 -14.88 14.02
C LEU A 447 24.95 -16.14 13.18
N ASN A 448 23.73 -16.68 13.22
CA ASN A 448 23.34 -17.84 12.41
C ASN A 448 23.26 -17.47 10.92
N GLY A 449 22.69 -16.31 10.58
CA GLY A 449 22.61 -15.83 9.21
C GLY A 449 23.99 -15.59 8.59
N MET A 450 24.85 -14.83 9.28
CA MET A 450 26.13 -14.41 8.73
C MET A 450 27.20 -15.49 8.71
N LEU A 451 27.20 -16.41 9.68
CA LEU A 451 28.30 -17.37 9.85
C LEU A 451 27.88 -18.83 9.58
N GLY A 452 26.59 -19.09 9.39
CA GLY A 452 26.06 -20.44 9.11
C GLY A 452 25.97 -21.34 10.35
N LYS A 453 26.09 -22.66 10.13
CA LYS A 453 26.03 -23.68 11.20
C LYS A 453 27.20 -23.53 12.17
N ASP A 454 26.93 -23.82 13.44
CA ASP A 454 27.91 -23.74 14.51
C ASP A 454 29.02 -24.79 14.29
N ASN A 455 30.21 -24.33 13.92
CA ASN A 455 31.42 -25.15 13.79
C ASN A 455 32.32 -24.91 15.02
N SER A 456 31.71 -24.89 16.22
CA SER A 456 32.38 -24.55 17.47
C SER A 456 33.64 -25.40 17.71
N SER A 457 34.79 -24.72 17.77
CA SER A 457 36.07 -25.28 18.22
C SER A 457 36.10 -25.35 19.76
N PRO A 458 36.89 -26.25 20.39
CA PRO A 458 37.09 -26.27 21.84
C PRO A 458 37.54 -24.93 22.45
N ASN A 459 38.11 -24.04 21.63
CA ASN A 459 38.57 -22.70 22.02
C ASN A 459 37.54 -21.58 21.73
N SER A 460 36.26 -21.90 21.49
CA SER A 460 35.23 -20.91 21.18
C SER A 460 34.92 -20.00 22.38
N LYS A 461 34.76 -18.70 22.12
CA LYS A 461 34.44 -17.68 23.12
C LYS A 461 32.93 -17.57 23.29
N ASN A 462 32.44 -17.85 24.50
CA ASN A 462 31.03 -17.60 24.86
C ASN A 462 30.76 -16.09 24.90
N ILE A 463 29.52 -15.69 24.59
CA ILE A 463 29.07 -14.30 24.71
C ILE A 463 28.30 -14.16 26.02
N LEU A 464 28.74 -13.24 26.88
CA LEU A 464 28.14 -12.95 28.18
C LEU A 464 27.40 -11.61 28.13
N PHE A 465 26.18 -11.58 28.65
CA PHE A 465 25.48 -10.33 28.97
C PHE A 465 25.66 -10.03 30.45
N GLU A 466 26.29 -8.90 30.77
CA GLU A 466 26.72 -8.57 32.14
C GLU A 466 26.21 -7.19 32.57
N LYS A 467 25.76 -7.08 33.83
CA LYS A 467 25.38 -5.79 34.40
C LYS A 467 26.63 -5.03 34.87
N ASN A 468 26.79 -3.80 34.41
CA ASN A 468 27.86 -2.90 34.81
C ASN A 468 27.30 -1.49 35.12
N PRO A 469 27.06 -1.18 36.41
CA PRO A 469 26.51 0.12 36.83
C PRO A 469 27.40 1.34 36.51
N ALA A 470 28.68 1.14 36.21
CA ALA A 470 29.58 2.26 35.87
C ALA A 470 29.34 2.82 34.46
N ILE A 471 28.60 2.10 33.61
CA ILE A 471 28.26 2.55 32.26
C ILE A 471 27.05 3.49 32.34
N ALA A 472 27.30 4.77 32.11
CA ALA A 472 26.26 5.80 32.19
C ALA A 472 25.19 5.63 31.09
N ASN A 473 23.96 6.03 31.43
CA ASN A 473 22.81 6.09 30.53
C ASN A 473 22.54 4.73 29.85
N GLN A 474 21.96 4.75 28.65
CA GLN A 474 21.69 3.57 27.83
C GLN A 474 22.95 3.07 27.09
N GLY A 475 24.14 3.33 27.62
CA GLY A 475 25.42 2.96 27.01
C GLY A 475 25.75 1.47 27.14
N PHE A 476 26.80 1.05 26.43
CA PHE A 476 27.31 -0.33 26.50
C PHE A 476 28.83 -0.38 26.40
N LYS A 477 29.41 -1.51 26.82
CA LYS A 477 30.80 -1.89 26.60
C LYS A 477 30.86 -3.31 26.04
N ILE A 478 31.50 -3.47 24.88
CA ILE A 478 31.90 -4.75 24.31
C ILE A 478 33.37 -4.97 24.69
N GLU A 479 33.66 -6.09 25.35
CA GLU A 479 35.00 -6.45 25.80
C GLU A 479 35.39 -7.83 25.28
N LEU A 480 36.42 -7.88 24.44
CA LEU A 480 36.98 -9.11 23.89
C LEU A 480 38.08 -9.62 24.80
N LEU A 481 37.81 -10.70 25.52
CA LEU A 481 38.76 -11.37 26.41
C LEU A 481 39.34 -12.61 25.73
N SER A 482 40.39 -13.19 26.31
CA SER A 482 41.07 -14.37 25.75
C SER A 482 40.14 -15.57 25.59
N ASN A 483 39.21 -15.77 26.54
CA ASN A 483 38.30 -16.92 26.60
C ASN A 483 36.81 -16.57 26.42
N LYS A 484 36.43 -15.28 26.40
CA LYS A 484 35.02 -14.85 26.32
C LYS A 484 34.84 -13.50 25.63
N ILE A 485 33.62 -13.23 25.21
CA ILE A 485 33.17 -11.90 24.73
C ILE A 485 32.13 -11.41 25.74
N SER A 486 32.29 -10.22 26.27
CA SER A 486 31.39 -9.63 27.25
C SER A 486 30.70 -8.40 26.66
N ILE A 487 29.37 -8.36 26.73
CA ILE A 487 28.56 -7.17 26.42
C ILE A 487 27.97 -6.69 27.75
N GLN A 488 28.38 -5.49 28.17
CA GLN A 488 28.08 -4.93 29.48
C GLN A 488 27.21 -3.68 29.34
N ALA A 489 26.25 -3.49 30.24
CA ALA A 489 25.44 -2.26 30.33
C ALA A 489 24.90 -2.05 31.76
N SER A 490 24.41 -0.84 32.06
CA SER A 490 23.74 -0.57 33.35
C SER A 490 22.24 -0.95 33.32
N GLU A 491 21.61 -0.88 32.14
CA GLU A 491 20.20 -1.20 31.89
C GLU A 491 20.02 -2.16 30.68
N PRO A 492 18.88 -2.88 30.57
CA PRO A 492 18.64 -3.86 29.51
C PRO A 492 18.81 -3.31 28.08
N ASN A 493 18.37 -2.07 27.83
CA ASN A 493 18.47 -1.45 26.51
C ASN A 493 19.92 -1.31 26.04
N GLY A 494 20.85 -1.04 26.97
CA GLY A 494 22.28 -0.98 26.63
C GLY A 494 22.82 -2.33 26.12
N ILE A 495 22.35 -3.46 26.66
CA ILE A 495 22.70 -4.79 26.12
C ILE A 495 22.19 -4.94 24.68
N LEU A 496 20.94 -4.57 24.42
CA LEU A 496 20.36 -4.64 23.08
C LEU A 496 21.15 -3.79 22.07
N TYR A 497 21.48 -2.55 22.43
CA TYR A 497 22.31 -1.67 21.59
C TYR A 497 23.73 -2.21 21.39
N GLY A 498 24.32 -2.82 22.43
CA GLY A 498 25.61 -3.50 22.35
C GLY A 498 25.60 -4.71 21.42
N VAL A 499 24.52 -5.50 21.43
CA VAL A 499 24.31 -6.61 20.47
C VAL A 499 24.27 -6.08 19.04
N PHE A 500 23.46 -5.06 18.75
CA PHE A 500 23.42 -4.48 17.41
C PHE A 500 24.77 -3.90 16.98
N ALA A 501 25.51 -3.27 17.89
CA ALA A 501 26.85 -2.76 17.61
C ALA A 501 27.87 -3.88 17.35
N PHE A 502 27.75 -5.02 18.04
CA PHE A 502 28.57 -6.20 17.81
C PHE A 502 28.25 -6.83 16.45
N LEU A 503 26.97 -7.03 16.13
CA LEU A 503 26.53 -7.56 14.84
C LEU A 503 26.93 -6.65 13.68
N ARG A 504 26.89 -5.33 13.86
CA ARG A 504 27.35 -4.36 12.87
C ARG A 504 28.83 -4.49 12.52
N GLN A 505 29.70 -4.86 13.46
CA GLN A 505 31.12 -5.16 13.14
C GLN A 505 31.22 -6.37 12.20
N ILE A 506 30.43 -7.42 12.45
CA ILE A 506 30.42 -8.65 11.64
C ILE A 506 29.81 -8.39 10.26
N GLN A 507 28.69 -7.67 10.18
CA GLN A 507 28.02 -7.36 8.90
C GLN A 507 28.93 -6.60 7.94
N GLN A 508 29.76 -5.69 8.46
CA GLN A 508 30.74 -4.94 7.68
C GLN A 508 32.03 -5.72 7.39
N GLU A 509 32.16 -6.95 7.89
CA GLU A 509 33.35 -7.80 7.79
C GLU A 509 34.61 -7.21 8.46
N GLU A 510 34.43 -6.43 9.53
CA GLU A 510 35.52 -5.81 10.30
C GLU A 510 36.22 -6.81 11.24
N ASN A 511 37.44 -6.47 11.67
CA ASN A 511 38.06 -7.16 12.81
C ASN A 511 37.28 -6.81 14.09
N LEU A 512 36.90 -7.84 14.86
CA LEU A 512 36.24 -7.60 16.15
C LEU A 512 37.17 -6.82 17.08
N HIS A 513 36.65 -5.77 17.69
CA HIS A 513 37.38 -4.96 18.66
C HIS A 513 36.51 -4.60 19.87
N SER A 514 37.16 -4.44 21.02
CA SER A 514 36.52 -3.91 22.23
C SER A 514 36.09 -2.46 22.01
N LYS A 515 34.91 -2.09 22.52
CA LYS A 515 34.34 -0.76 22.33
C LYS A 515 33.41 -0.38 23.47
N THR A 516 33.58 0.83 24.00
CA THR A 516 32.57 1.47 24.85
C THR A 516 31.83 2.52 24.02
N SER A 517 30.51 2.59 24.14
CA SER A 517 29.72 3.61 23.46
C SER A 517 28.56 4.06 24.35
N ILE A 518 28.39 5.37 24.48
CA ILE A 518 27.37 6.00 25.32
C ILE A 518 26.61 6.98 24.41
N PRO A 519 25.27 6.97 24.40
CA PRO A 519 24.51 7.93 23.60
C PRO A 519 24.72 9.34 24.13
N LYS A 520 24.99 10.29 23.22
CA LYS A 520 25.21 11.71 23.56
C LYS A 520 23.90 12.48 23.73
N ILE A 521 22.84 12.06 23.05
CA ILE A 521 21.50 12.63 23.18
C ILE A 521 20.58 11.58 23.81
N GLN A 522 19.89 11.95 24.90
CA GLN A 522 19.13 10.98 25.70
C GLN A 522 17.80 10.59 25.07
N LEU A 523 17.07 11.54 24.47
CA LEU A 523 15.81 11.28 23.78
C LEU A 523 16.02 11.36 22.26
N ARG A 524 15.86 10.22 21.58
CA ARG A 524 16.17 10.02 20.16
C ARG A 524 14.92 9.48 19.48
N MET A 525 14.18 10.37 18.83
CA MET A 525 12.78 10.17 18.50
C MET A 525 12.51 10.16 17.00
N LEU A 526 11.55 9.36 16.56
CA LEU A 526 10.90 9.56 15.26
C LEU A 526 9.50 10.14 15.43
N ASN A 527 9.13 11.04 14.53
CA ASN A 527 7.79 11.62 14.44
C ASN A 527 7.12 11.13 13.16
N HIS A 528 5.99 10.44 13.29
CA HIS A 528 5.17 10.02 12.16
C HIS A 528 4.09 11.06 11.89
N TRP A 529 3.93 11.44 10.62
CA TRP A 529 2.86 12.34 10.17
C TRP A 529 1.67 11.55 9.65
N ASP A 530 1.33 10.48 10.37
CA ASP A 530 0.39 9.45 9.95
C ASP A 530 -1.04 9.79 10.41
N ASN A 531 -1.96 9.78 9.47
CA ASN A 531 -3.37 10.07 9.69
C ASN A 531 -4.14 8.82 10.12
N VAL A 532 -5.29 9.03 10.76
CA VAL A 532 -6.17 7.96 11.24
C VAL A 532 -6.70 7.04 10.13
N LEU A 533 -6.73 7.52 8.88
CA LEU A 533 -7.22 6.77 7.71
C LEU A 533 -6.11 5.99 6.99
N GLY A 534 -4.89 5.97 7.52
CA GLY A 534 -3.77 5.26 6.92
C GLY A 534 -3.00 6.03 5.84
N THR A 535 -3.35 7.30 5.57
CA THR A 535 -2.49 8.19 4.76
C THR A 535 -1.38 8.81 5.61
N ILE A 536 -0.31 9.27 4.97
CA ILE A 536 0.80 9.98 5.63
C ILE A 536 0.90 11.37 5.01
N GLU A 537 0.81 12.41 5.83
CA GLU A 537 1.09 13.78 5.39
C GLU A 537 2.59 13.90 5.06
N ARG A 538 2.89 14.31 3.82
CA ARG A 538 4.26 14.30 3.25
C ARG A 538 4.91 12.92 3.28
N GLY A 539 4.12 11.86 3.08
CA GLY A 539 4.59 10.50 2.90
C GLY A 539 4.83 10.15 1.44
N TYR A 540 6.02 9.62 1.14
CA TYR A 540 6.45 9.28 -0.22
C TYR A 540 6.86 7.80 -0.36
N ALA A 541 6.40 6.98 0.59
CA ALA A 541 6.78 5.58 0.76
C ALA A 541 5.56 4.68 1.01
N GLY A 542 4.42 5.02 0.39
CA GLY A 542 3.15 4.32 0.56
C GLY A 542 2.29 4.84 1.72
N SER A 543 1.40 3.98 2.21
CA SER A 543 0.48 4.26 3.32
C SER A 543 1.16 4.11 4.67
N SER A 544 0.49 4.54 5.75
CA SER A 544 0.92 4.34 7.13
C SER A 544 1.23 2.87 7.40
N LEU A 545 2.28 2.62 8.20
CA LEU A 545 2.55 1.28 8.70
C LEU A 545 1.41 0.81 9.62
N TRP A 546 0.78 1.72 10.36
CA TRP A 546 -0.19 1.42 11.40
C TRP A 546 -1.55 1.08 10.80
N LYS A 547 -1.94 -0.20 10.86
CA LYS A 547 -3.20 -0.67 10.32
C LYS A 547 -4.31 -0.51 11.34
N TRP A 548 -4.76 0.72 11.54
CA TRP A 548 -5.70 1.09 12.60
C TRP A 548 -7.00 0.26 12.61
N TYR A 549 -7.48 -0.20 11.45
CA TYR A 549 -8.70 -1.02 11.37
C TYR A 549 -8.51 -2.48 11.78
N GLU A 550 -7.27 -3.00 11.75
CA GLU A 550 -6.94 -4.38 12.14
C GLU A 550 -6.47 -4.49 13.60
N LEU A 551 -5.96 -3.39 14.17
CA LEU A 551 -5.52 -3.33 15.56
C LEU A 551 -6.71 -3.25 16.54
N PRO A 552 -6.59 -3.80 17.76
CA PRO A 552 -5.48 -4.58 18.29
C PRO A 552 -5.52 -6.08 17.93
N GLU A 553 -6.56 -6.56 17.25
CA GLU A 553 -6.84 -7.99 17.02
C GLU A 553 -5.76 -8.66 16.17
N THR A 554 -5.17 -7.92 15.22
CA THR A 554 -4.07 -8.40 14.37
C THR A 554 -2.83 -7.52 14.52
N ILE A 555 -1.70 -8.15 14.81
CA ILE A 555 -0.38 -7.51 14.94
C ILE A 555 0.42 -7.80 13.68
N ASP A 556 0.54 -6.82 12.78
CA ASP A 556 1.36 -6.95 11.56
C ASP A 556 2.83 -7.21 11.95
N PRO A 557 3.48 -8.28 11.42
CA PRO A 557 4.88 -8.57 11.72
C PRO A 557 5.83 -7.40 11.44
N ARG A 558 5.47 -6.49 10.52
CA ARG A 558 6.25 -5.27 10.24
C ARG A 558 6.41 -4.36 11.44
N TYR A 559 5.54 -4.42 12.45
CA TYR A 559 5.73 -3.62 13.68
C TYR A 559 6.98 -4.06 14.44
N THR A 560 7.26 -5.37 14.42
CA THR A 560 8.48 -5.93 15.01
C THR A 560 9.70 -5.52 14.19
N GLU A 561 9.62 -5.63 12.86
CA GLU A 561 10.72 -5.25 11.97
C GLU A 561 11.06 -3.76 12.05
N TYR A 562 10.04 -2.90 12.15
CA TYR A 562 10.19 -1.46 12.38
C TYR A 562 10.88 -1.19 13.73
N ALA A 563 10.46 -1.86 14.80
CA ALA A 563 11.08 -1.71 16.12
C ALA A 563 12.54 -2.20 16.14
N ARG A 564 12.83 -3.32 15.46
CA ARG A 564 14.19 -3.85 15.24
C ARG A 564 15.08 -2.83 14.55
N ALA A 565 14.62 -2.27 13.43
CA ALA A 565 15.37 -1.28 12.67
C ALA A 565 15.72 -0.05 13.52
N ASN A 566 14.75 0.51 14.23
CA ASN A 566 14.96 1.67 15.12
C ASN A 566 15.93 1.38 16.26
N ALA A 567 15.76 0.26 16.96
CA ALA A 567 16.65 -0.12 18.06
C ALA A 567 18.10 -0.35 17.58
N SER A 568 18.29 -0.86 16.36
CA SER A 568 19.63 -1.12 15.81
C SER A 568 20.49 0.14 15.61
N ILE A 569 19.84 1.28 15.42
CA ILE A 569 20.45 2.61 15.31
C ILE A 569 20.22 3.47 16.56
N GLY A 570 19.69 2.88 17.64
CA GLY A 570 19.58 3.50 18.96
C GLY A 570 18.37 4.42 19.15
N ILE A 571 17.43 4.49 18.22
CA ILE A 571 16.17 5.24 18.42
C ILE A 571 15.39 4.62 19.58
N ASN A 572 14.88 5.45 20.49
CA ASN A 572 14.25 5.02 21.74
C ASN A 572 12.86 5.63 21.98
N ALA A 573 12.36 6.43 21.05
CA ALA A 573 11.04 7.06 21.14
C ALA A 573 10.38 7.20 19.76
N VAL A 574 9.06 7.06 19.70
CA VAL A 574 8.28 7.25 18.48
C VAL A 574 6.95 7.94 18.79
N ALA A 575 6.68 9.08 18.15
CA ALA A 575 5.32 9.61 18.01
C ALA A 575 4.68 8.98 16.78
N ILE A 576 3.61 8.24 16.97
CA ILE A 576 3.00 7.35 15.95
C ILE A 576 1.93 8.03 15.09
N ASN A 577 1.55 9.27 15.39
CA ASN A 577 0.45 9.95 14.72
C ASN A 577 0.77 11.40 14.38
N ASN A 578 0.06 11.91 13.37
CA ASN A 578 0.25 13.24 12.81
C ASN A 578 0.18 14.36 13.85
N VAL A 579 1.07 15.34 13.67
CA VAL A 579 1.12 16.58 14.45
C VAL A 579 -0.10 17.47 14.18
N ASN A 580 -0.70 17.38 12.99
CA ASN A 580 -2.06 17.86 12.73
C ASN A 580 -3.04 16.86 13.35
N ALA A 581 -3.18 16.97 14.67
CA ALA A 581 -3.55 15.84 15.51
C ALA A 581 -5.07 15.62 15.55
N SER A 582 -5.49 14.35 15.46
CA SER A 582 -6.87 13.95 15.71
C SER A 582 -7.08 13.66 17.19
N ALA A 583 -8.12 14.24 17.79
CA ALA A 583 -8.54 13.90 19.15
C ALA A 583 -8.88 12.41 19.31
N ARG A 584 -9.19 11.71 18.21
CA ARG A 584 -9.56 10.29 18.21
C ARG A 584 -8.55 9.39 18.93
N PHE A 585 -7.26 9.72 18.89
CA PHE A 585 -6.20 8.95 19.57
C PHE A 585 -6.31 8.93 21.12
N LEU A 586 -7.15 9.77 21.71
CA LEU A 586 -7.44 9.81 23.16
C LEU A 586 -8.74 9.09 23.55
N THR A 587 -9.39 8.41 22.60
CA THR A 587 -10.58 7.57 22.87
C THR A 587 -10.18 6.18 23.36
N PRO A 588 -11.00 5.49 24.17
CA PRO A 588 -10.69 4.13 24.63
C PRO A 588 -10.41 3.15 23.49
N GLU A 589 -11.14 3.29 22.37
CA GLU A 589 -10.96 2.46 21.17
C GLU A 589 -9.56 2.61 20.58
N TYR A 590 -9.05 3.84 20.43
CA TYR A 590 -7.70 4.03 19.89
C TYR A 590 -6.62 3.79 20.92
N LEU A 591 -6.86 4.01 22.21
CA LEU A 591 -5.88 3.70 23.25
C LEU A 591 -5.56 2.20 23.32
N SER A 592 -6.53 1.31 23.04
CA SER A 592 -6.25 -0.13 22.93
C SER A 592 -5.37 -0.46 21.70
N LYS A 593 -5.61 0.20 20.56
CA LYS A 593 -4.82 0.07 19.32
C LYS A 593 -3.38 0.58 19.52
N VAL A 594 -3.23 1.73 20.17
CA VAL A 594 -1.92 2.31 20.48
C VAL A 594 -1.15 1.44 21.48
N LYS A 595 -1.84 0.88 22.48
CA LYS A 595 -1.26 -0.08 23.42
C LYS A 595 -0.66 -1.29 22.69
N ALA A 596 -1.37 -1.84 21.69
CA ALA A 596 -0.86 -2.97 20.92
C ALA A 596 0.47 -2.66 20.21
N LEU A 597 0.63 -1.45 19.66
CA LEU A 597 1.92 -0.99 19.11
C LEU A 597 2.97 -0.82 20.22
N ALA A 598 2.60 -0.20 21.34
CA ALA A 598 3.50 -0.01 22.48
C ALA A 598 4.03 -1.33 23.04
N ASP A 599 3.20 -2.37 23.09
CA ASP A 599 3.58 -3.71 23.55
C ASP A 599 4.62 -4.38 22.64
N VAL A 600 4.61 -4.08 21.33
CA VAL A 600 5.67 -4.51 20.40
C VAL A 600 6.94 -3.69 20.62
N PHE A 601 6.83 -2.37 20.71
CA PHE A 601 7.96 -1.46 20.76
C PHE A 601 8.74 -1.52 22.07
N ARG A 602 8.07 -1.79 23.20
CA ARG A 602 8.68 -1.92 24.52
C ARG A 602 9.75 -3.00 24.58
N LYS A 603 9.57 -4.10 23.84
CA LYS A 603 10.54 -5.21 23.73
C LYS A 603 11.87 -4.77 23.11
N TYR A 604 11.85 -3.67 22.37
CA TYR A 604 13.01 -3.04 21.74
C TYR A 604 13.49 -1.79 22.46
N GLY A 605 12.94 -1.50 23.66
CA GLY A 605 13.32 -0.33 24.45
C GLY A 605 12.80 0.99 23.88
N ILE A 606 11.75 0.96 23.06
CA ILE A 606 11.18 2.14 22.39
C ILE A 606 9.90 2.57 23.10
N LYS A 607 9.84 3.83 23.54
CA LYS A 607 8.63 4.42 24.15
C LYS A 607 7.72 5.05 23.10
N VAL A 608 6.42 4.86 23.25
CA VAL A 608 5.40 5.51 22.42
C VAL A 608 5.06 6.90 22.96
N TYR A 609 4.90 7.85 22.05
CA TYR A 609 4.38 9.20 22.26
C TYR A 609 3.15 9.40 21.36
N LEU A 610 2.28 10.36 21.73
CA LEU A 610 1.13 10.75 20.93
C LEU A 610 1.14 12.25 20.63
N SER A 611 0.91 12.60 19.37
CA SER A 611 0.58 13.97 18.98
C SER A 611 -0.83 14.31 19.44
N LEU A 612 -1.00 15.46 20.11
CA LEU A 612 -2.27 15.86 20.72
C LEU A 612 -2.99 16.97 19.98
N ASN A 613 -4.32 16.84 19.91
CA ASN A 613 -5.19 17.95 19.56
C ASN A 613 -5.47 18.77 20.83
N PHE A 614 -5.00 20.02 20.90
CA PHE A 614 -5.15 20.88 22.08
C PHE A 614 -6.63 21.13 22.45
N ALA A 615 -7.54 21.07 21.46
CA ALA A 615 -8.98 21.24 21.67
C ALA A 615 -9.71 19.98 22.18
N SER A 616 -9.00 18.90 22.51
CA SER A 616 -9.59 17.63 22.99
C SER A 616 -10.57 17.77 24.18
N PRO A 617 -10.37 18.66 25.17
CA PRO A 617 -11.36 18.89 26.23
C PRO A 617 -12.75 19.28 25.70
N LYS A 618 -12.82 20.16 24.68
CA LYS A 618 -14.08 20.52 24.02
C LYS A 618 -14.63 19.37 23.18
N ILE A 619 -13.77 18.73 22.38
CA ILE A 619 -14.18 17.73 21.39
C ILE A 619 -14.70 16.45 22.07
N LEU A 620 -13.91 15.90 23.00
CA LEU A 620 -14.18 14.63 23.67
C LEU A 620 -14.82 14.82 25.04
N GLY A 621 -14.29 15.75 25.84
CA GLY A 621 -14.80 16.03 27.18
C GLY A 621 -16.11 16.81 27.20
N LYS A 622 -16.51 17.41 26.08
CA LYS A 622 -17.67 18.30 25.96
C LYS A 622 -17.61 19.51 26.91
N LEU A 623 -16.41 19.92 27.31
CA LEU A 623 -16.22 21.17 28.05
C LEU A 623 -16.54 22.37 27.16
N LYS A 624 -16.90 23.51 27.77
CA LYS A 624 -17.20 24.75 27.03
C LYS A 624 -15.94 25.41 26.44
N THR A 625 -14.77 25.08 26.96
CA THR A 625 -13.48 25.71 26.63
C THR A 625 -12.33 24.69 26.63
N SER A 626 -11.21 25.07 26.03
CA SER A 626 -9.90 24.39 26.17
C SER A 626 -8.82 25.35 26.70
N ASP A 627 -9.21 26.42 27.42
CA ASP A 627 -8.27 27.32 28.10
C ASP A 627 -7.42 26.54 29.12
N PRO A 628 -6.07 26.52 29.00
CA PRO A 628 -5.20 25.76 29.90
C PRO A 628 -5.20 26.26 31.36
N LEU A 629 -5.75 27.45 31.64
CA LEU A 629 -5.92 27.96 33.00
C LEU A 629 -7.29 27.66 33.60
N ASP A 630 -8.24 27.14 32.81
CA ASP A 630 -9.55 26.71 33.33
C ASP A 630 -9.40 25.45 34.21
N PRO A 631 -9.87 25.45 35.46
CA PRO A 631 -9.73 24.31 36.37
C PRO A 631 -10.33 23.00 35.84
N GLN A 632 -11.43 23.05 35.09
CA GLN A 632 -12.07 21.86 34.52
C GLN A 632 -11.22 21.29 33.37
N VAL A 633 -10.61 22.15 32.56
CA VAL A 633 -9.68 21.72 31.49
C VAL A 633 -8.45 21.05 32.07
N ARG A 634 -7.85 21.63 33.12
CA ARG A 634 -6.70 21.03 33.82
C ARG A 634 -7.06 19.68 34.42
N GLN A 635 -8.22 19.58 35.06
CA GLN A 635 -8.70 18.32 35.63
C GLN A 635 -8.95 17.27 34.54
N TRP A 636 -9.56 17.64 33.42
CA TRP A 636 -9.77 16.74 32.29
C TRP A 636 -8.45 16.14 31.77
N TRP A 637 -7.40 16.97 31.62
CA TRP A 637 -6.10 16.48 31.17
C TRP A 637 -5.41 15.58 32.20
N LYS A 638 -5.56 15.84 33.51
CA LYS A 638 -5.09 14.94 34.57
C LYS A 638 -5.76 13.57 34.47
N ASP A 639 -7.08 13.54 34.33
CA ASP A 639 -7.85 12.30 34.27
C ASP A 639 -7.58 11.53 32.98
N LYS A 640 -7.54 12.22 31.83
CA LYS A 640 -7.23 11.60 30.54
C LYS A 640 -5.80 11.06 30.50
N THR A 641 -4.84 11.79 31.07
CA THR A 641 -3.44 11.32 31.13
C THR A 641 -3.33 10.09 32.02
N LYS A 642 -4.01 10.07 33.18
CA LYS A 642 -4.10 8.89 34.04
C LYS A 642 -4.66 7.68 33.27
N GLU A 643 -5.70 7.86 32.48
CA GLU A 643 -6.26 6.81 31.61
C GLU A 643 -5.24 6.29 30.60
N VAL A 644 -4.51 7.17 29.89
CA VAL A 644 -3.45 6.77 28.96
C VAL A 644 -2.40 5.87 29.64
N TYR A 645 -1.97 6.23 30.85
CA TYR A 645 -1.00 5.43 31.61
C TYR A 645 -1.57 4.12 32.17
N GLN A 646 -2.89 3.98 32.31
CA GLN A 646 -3.52 2.69 32.63
C GLN A 646 -3.39 1.71 31.47
N TYR A 647 -3.48 2.18 30.22
CA TYR A 647 -3.22 1.35 29.04
C TYR A 647 -1.73 1.08 28.84
N MET A 648 -0.89 2.09 29.07
CA MET A 648 0.55 2.05 28.77
C MET A 648 1.37 2.64 29.92
N PRO A 649 1.77 1.84 30.93
CA PRO A 649 2.47 2.35 32.12
C PRO A 649 3.82 3.03 31.83
N ASP A 650 4.45 2.71 30.70
CA ASP A 650 5.74 3.26 30.26
C ASP A 650 5.62 4.30 29.13
N PHE A 651 4.41 4.83 28.90
CA PHE A 651 4.14 5.86 27.91
C PHE A 651 5.13 7.04 28.04
N GLY A 652 5.69 7.46 26.91
CA GLY A 652 6.74 8.47 26.85
C GLY A 652 6.21 9.88 27.07
N GLY A 653 5.07 10.19 26.47
CA GLY A 653 4.37 11.45 26.64
C GLY A 653 3.81 12.04 25.36
N PHE A 654 3.69 13.36 25.32
CA PHE A 654 2.91 14.05 24.29
C PHE A 654 3.78 14.89 23.37
N LEU A 655 3.43 14.90 22.08
CA LEU A 655 3.93 15.83 21.07
C LEU A 655 2.83 16.85 20.75
N VAL A 656 3.15 18.13 20.62
CA VAL A 656 2.14 19.18 20.44
C VAL A 656 2.55 20.16 19.34
N LYS A 657 1.71 20.28 18.31
CA LYS A 657 1.64 21.43 17.40
C LYS A 657 0.42 22.25 17.82
N ALA A 658 0.61 23.53 18.11
CA ALA A 658 -0.45 24.40 18.61
C ALA A 658 -0.27 25.81 18.08
N ASN A 659 -1.37 26.50 17.77
CA ASN A 659 -1.40 27.84 17.16
C ASN A 659 -0.54 27.95 15.90
N SER A 660 -0.55 26.92 15.06
CA SER A 660 0.26 26.86 13.83
C SER A 660 -0.57 26.23 12.72
N GLU A 661 -0.67 26.92 11.58
CA GLU A 661 -1.37 26.43 10.37
C GLU A 661 -2.83 26.00 10.60
N GLY A 662 -3.52 26.69 11.51
CA GLY A 662 -4.91 26.40 11.87
C GLY A 662 -5.10 25.39 13.00
N GLU A 663 -4.02 24.79 13.53
CA GLU A 663 -4.10 23.89 14.68
C GLU A 663 -4.41 24.65 15.98
N PRO A 664 -5.30 24.11 16.83
CA PRO A 664 -5.77 24.81 18.00
C PRO A 664 -4.67 24.98 19.05
N GLY A 665 -4.75 26.01 19.87
CA GLY A 665 -3.74 26.24 20.91
C GLY A 665 -4.05 27.33 21.94
N PRO A 666 -3.16 27.51 22.93
CA PRO A 666 -3.36 28.45 24.05
C PRO A 666 -3.64 29.91 23.64
N GLN A 667 -3.10 30.39 22.52
CA GLN A 667 -3.25 31.79 22.12
C GLN A 667 -4.70 32.18 21.78
N GLU A 668 -5.55 31.21 21.39
CA GLU A 668 -7.00 31.45 21.19
C GLU A 668 -7.72 31.88 22.47
N TYR A 669 -7.13 31.58 23.62
CA TYR A 669 -7.65 31.89 24.94
C TYR A 669 -6.87 33.04 25.60
N GLY A 670 -6.04 33.76 24.84
CA GLY A 670 -5.17 34.82 25.37
C GLY A 670 -4.07 34.29 26.31
N ARG A 671 -3.63 33.04 26.12
CA ARG A 671 -2.60 32.39 26.94
C ARG A 671 -1.30 32.21 26.16
N THR A 672 -0.20 32.01 26.88
CA THR A 672 1.11 31.74 26.29
C THR A 672 1.30 30.26 25.95
N HIS A 673 2.29 29.94 25.11
CA HIS A 673 2.71 28.56 24.90
C HIS A 673 3.21 27.89 26.19
N ALA A 674 3.80 28.64 27.12
CA ALA A 674 4.21 28.13 28.43
C ALA A 674 3.00 27.69 29.27
N ASP A 675 1.90 28.47 29.28
CA ASP A 675 0.68 28.09 29.99
C ASP A 675 0.10 26.77 29.49
N GLY A 676 0.00 26.62 28.16
CA GLY A 676 -0.49 25.40 27.51
C GLY A 676 0.41 24.19 27.78
N ALA A 677 1.73 24.35 27.59
CA ALA A 677 2.69 23.28 27.82
C ALA A 677 2.75 22.86 29.30
N ASN A 678 2.73 23.81 30.22
CA ASN A 678 2.83 23.55 31.66
C ASN A 678 1.59 22.85 32.22
N MET A 679 0.41 23.12 31.67
CA MET A 679 -0.81 22.39 32.04
C MET A 679 -0.70 20.90 31.68
N LEU A 680 -0.21 20.56 30.49
CA LEU A 680 0.04 19.16 30.10
C LEU A 680 1.19 18.55 30.91
N ALA A 681 2.22 19.35 31.20
CA ALA A 681 3.37 18.94 31.99
C ALA A 681 2.98 18.57 33.43
N GLU A 682 2.04 19.30 34.03
CA GLU A 682 1.45 18.97 35.34
C GLU A 682 0.71 17.63 35.29
N ALA A 683 -0.13 17.42 34.27
CA ALA A 683 -0.92 16.19 34.13
C ALA A 683 -0.04 14.94 33.98
N ILE A 684 1.10 15.06 33.30
CA ILE A 684 2.00 13.93 33.04
C ILE A 684 3.08 13.71 34.12
N SER A 685 3.35 14.71 34.95
CA SER A 685 4.42 14.67 35.95
C SER A 685 4.36 13.47 36.90
N PRO A 686 3.19 13.03 37.42
CA PRO A 686 3.09 11.86 38.32
C PRO A 686 3.60 10.55 37.72
N PHE A 687 3.68 10.47 36.38
CA PHE A 687 4.06 9.27 35.64
C PHE A 687 5.46 9.35 35.02
N GLY A 688 6.17 10.48 35.20
CA GLY A 688 7.53 10.68 34.68
C GLY A 688 7.63 10.90 33.16
N GLY A 689 6.53 11.18 32.48
CA GLY A 689 6.51 11.49 31.05
C GLY A 689 6.93 12.92 30.71
N LYS A 690 7.06 13.20 29.40
CA LYS A 690 7.51 14.50 28.87
C LYS A 690 6.48 15.13 27.93
N VAL A 691 6.49 16.45 27.85
CA VAL A 691 5.73 17.21 26.85
C VAL A 691 6.72 17.78 25.85
N ILE A 692 6.59 17.39 24.59
CA ILE A 692 7.37 17.88 23.47
C ILE A 692 6.55 18.93 22.75
N TRP A 693 6.90 20.20 22.94
CA TRP A 693 6.15 21.34 22.42
C TRP A 693 6.84 21.93 21.20
N ARG A 694 6.22 21.86 20.02
CA ARG A 694 6.87 22.34 18.79
C ARG A 694 6.90 23.87 18.73
N ALA A 695 8.07 24.41 18.39
CA ALA A 695 8.30 25.84 18.17
C ALA A 695 7.97 26.30 16.75
N PHE A 696 7.42 25.42 15.91
CA PHE A 696 7.02 25.76 14.55
C PHE A 696 5.71 26.56 14.55
N VAL A 697 5.82 27.84 14.92
CA VAL A 697 4.73 28.81 15.06
C VAL A 697 5.11 30.08 14.32
N TYR A 698 4.19 30.61 13.53
CA TYR A 698 4.43 31.83 12.75
C TYR A 698 3.12 32.52 12.35
N SER A 699 3.03 33.82 12.67
CA SER A 699 1.84 34.63 12.41
C SER A 699 1.80 35.16 10.97
N PRO A 700 0.62 35.26 10.33
CA PRO A 700 0.48 35.80 8.97
C PRO A 700 0.66 37.31 8.98
N ASN A 701 1.91 37.79 9.03
CA ASN A 701 2.22 39.21 8.95
C ASN A 701 2.79 39.56 7.57
N PRO A 702 2.04 40.24 6.68
CA PRO A 702 2.52 40.65 5.35
C PRO A 702 3.75 41.57 5.39
N ASN A 703 3.93 42.30 6.49
CA ASN A 703 5.04 43.23 6.70
C ASN A 703 6.11 42.65 7.63
N GLY A 704 5.92 41.42 8.11
CA GLY A 704 6.84 40.71 8.99
C GLY A 704 7.92 39.95 8.25
N ASP A 705 8.77 39.27 9.01
CA ASP A 705 9.71 38.28 8.48
C ASP A 705 9.46 36.95 9.18
N ARG A 706 8.81 35.98 8.50
CA ARG A 706 8.58 34.61 8.98
C ARG A 706 9.80 33.99 9.68
N PHE A 707 11.01 34.32 9.22
CA PHE A 707 12.27 33.89 9.84
C PHE A 707 12.35 34.20 11.36
N LYS A 708 11.74 35.30 11.80
CA LYS A 708 11.83 35.80 13.19
C LYS A 708 10.73 35.26 14.09
N GLU A 709 9.64 34.76 13.52
CA GLU A 709 8.39 34.56 14.27
C GLU A 709 8.55 33.56 15.41
N ALA A 710 9.07 32.36 15.14
CA ALA A 710 9.31 31.37 16.19
C ALA A 710 10.26 31.87 17.28
N PHE A 711 11.28 32.66 16.92
CA PHE A 711 12.16 33.27 17.91
C PHE A 711 11.41 34.27 18.80
N ASN A 712 10.63 35.17 18.19
CA ASN A 712 9.88 36.20 18.90
C ASN A 712 8.83 35.59 19.84
N GLU A 713 8.21 34.48 19.45
CA GLU A 713 7.22 33.77 20.27
C GLU A 713 7.85 33.05 21.47
N PHE A 714 8.96 32.34 21.26
CA PHE A 714 9.50 31.44 22.29
C PHE A 714 10.61 32.05 23.15
N LYS A 715 11.43 32.96 22.62
CA LYS A 715 12.54 33.55 23.39
C LYS A 715 12.07 34.28 24.66
N PRO A 716 10.97 35.06 24.68
CA PRO A 716 10.45 35.68 25.89
C PRO A 716 10.00 34.69 26.97
N LEU A 717 9.69 33.44 26.57
CA LEU A 717 9.22 32.37 27.45
C LEU A 717 10.36 31.54 28.06
N ASP A 718 11.63 31.88 27.78
CA ASP A 718 12.77 31.15 28.29
C ASP A 718 12.81 31.10 29.83
N GLY A 719 12.77 29.89 30.39
CA GLY A 719 12.71 29.64 31.83
C GLY A 719 11.30 29.63 32.43
N GLN A 720 10.25 29.84 31.62
CA GLN A 720 8.85 29.75 32.06
C GLN A 720 8.26 28.34 31.86
N PHE A 721 8.89 27.49 31.04
CA PHE A 721 8.46 26.11 30.82
C PHE A 721 8.85 25.20 32.00
N ALA A 722 7.99 24.24 32.32
CA ALA A 722 8.26 23.23 33.35
C ALA A 722 9.42 22.31 32.94
N LYS A 723 10.10 21.71 33.92
CA LYS A 723 11.32 20.90 33.70
C LYS A 723 11.12 19.68 32.80
N ASN A 724 9.90 19.15 32.71
CA ASN A 724 9.54 18.03 31.85
C ASN A 724 8.94 18.46 30.50
N VAL A 725 8.99 19.76 30.16
CA VAL A 725 8.72 20.28 28.82
C VAL A 725 10.03 20.40 28.04
N ILE A 726 10.01 19.98 26.78
CA ILE A 726 11.07 20.21 25.81
C ILE A 726 10.48 21.01 24.65
N VAL A 727 11.07 22.16 24.33
CA VAL A 727 10.67 22.96 23.16
C VAL A 727 11.38 22.39 21.94
N GLN A 728 10.63 21.75 21.03
CA GLN A 728 11.15 21.11 19.82
C GLN A 728 11.22 22.13 18.67
N VAL A 729 12.43 22.40 18.20
CA VAL A 729 12.77 23.45 17.22
C VAL A 729 13.30 22.78 15.95
N LYS A 730 12.78 23.18 14.77
CA LYS A 730 13.31 22.71 13.48
C LYS A 730 14.79 23.13 13.31
N ASN A 731 15.52 22.45 12.44
CA ASN A 731 16.94 22.76 12.18
C ASN A 731 17.18 24.19 11.67
N GLY A 732 16.21 24.77 10.97
CA GLY A 732 16.22 26.16 10.53
C GLY A 732 14.90 26.89 10.82
N PRO A 733 14.84 28.21 10.64
CA PRO A 733 13.71 29.05 11.03
C PRO A 733 12.54 29.08 10.04
N ILE A 734 12.66 28.47 8.87
CA ILE A 734 11.57 28.43 7.88
C ILE A 734 10.87 27.08 7.90
N ASP A 735 11.34 26.11 7.12
CA ASP A 735 10.61 24.87 6.90
C ASP A 735 11.43 23.84 6.13
N PHE A 736 12.42 23.22 6.78
CA PHE A 736 13.16 22.07 6.25
C PHE A 736 13.71 22.23 4.82
N GLN A 737 14.06 23.45 4.41
CA GLN A 737 14.56 23.72 3.06
C GLN A 737 15.88 22.96 2.81
N PRO A 738 16.27 22.71 1.54
CA PRO A 738 17.51 22.00 1.20
C PRO A 738 18.77 22.53 1.93
N ARG A 739 18.76 23.83 2.22
CA ARG A 739 19.67 24.48 3.16
C ARG A 739 19.02 25.67 3.86
N GLU A 740 19.17 25.71 5.17
CA GLU A 740 18.81 26.86 6.02
C GLU A 740 19.98 27.20 6.95
N PRO A 741 20.15 28.47 7.38
CA PRO A 741 20.94 28.76 8.57
C PRO A 741 20.32 28.05 9.79
N PHE A 742 21.14 27.70 10.78
CA PHE A 742 20.62 27.04 11.99
C PHE A 742 19.60 27.95 12.69
N HIS A 743 18.56 27.37 13.31
CA HIS A 743 17.52 28.18 13.95
C HIS A 743 18.08 29.04 15.11
N PRO A 744 17.78 30.35 15.18
CA PRO A 744 18.37 31.25 16.19
C PRO A 744 17.95 30.99 17.64
N LEU A 745 17.04 30.03 17.89
CA LEU A 745 16.68 29.65 19.27
C LEU A 745 17.80 28.83 19.91
N PHE A 746 18.58 28.09 19.11
CA PHE A 746 19.76 27.38 19.59
C PHE A 746 20.81 28.37 20.07
N GLY A 747 21.19 28.25 21.34
CA GLY A 747 22.08 29.20 22.02
C GLY A 747 21.36 30.42 22.63
N ALA A 748 20.07 30.63 22.33
CA ALA A 748 19.31 31.76 22.85
C ALA A 748 18.39 31.41 24.02
N MET A 749 18.07 30.14 24.30
CA MET A 749 17.17 29.74 25.41
C MET A 749 17.87 28.84 26.46
N PRO A 750 18.86 29.33 27.22
CA PRO A 750 19.64 28.50 28.14
C PRO A 750 18.85 27.97 29.36
N LYS A 751 17.65 28.49 29.65
CA LYS A 751 16.85 28.08 30.81
C LYS A 751 15.75 27.08 30.45
N THR A 752 15.64 26.71 29.17
CA THR A 752 14.60 25.84 28.65
C THR A 752 15.23 24.68 27.88
N PRO A 753 14.88 23.42 28.18
CA PRO A 753 15.34 22.29 27.37
C PRO A 753 14.86 22.42 25.92
N LEU A 754 15.79 22.47 24.97
CA LEU A 754 15.49 22.44 23.54
C LEU A 754 15.64 21.03 22.98
N GLY A 755 14.80 20.70 22.01
CA GLY A 755 14.94 19.54 21.14
C GLY A 755 15.12 19.98 19.70
N LEU A 756 15.93 19.26 18.92
CA LEU A 756 16.12 19.51 17.49
C LEU A 756 15.19 18.62 16.67
N GLU A 757 14.45 19.18 15.72
CA GLU A 757 13.65 18.45 14.74
C GLU A 757 14.30 18.55 13.36
N PHE A 758 14.61 17.39 12.77
CA PHE A 758 14.93 17.24 11.36
C PHE A 758 13.76 16.61 10.62
N GLN A 759 13.76 16.75 9.31
CA GLN A 759 12.83 16.04 8.43
C GLN A 759 13.57 14.97 7.65
N ILE A 760 13.29 13.69 7.90
CA ILE A 760 13.87 12.58 7.14
C ILE A 760 13.07 12.34 5.86
N THR A 761 11.75 12.48 5.90
CA THR A 761 10.93 12.46 4.68
C THR A 761 11.33 13.62 3.75
N GLN A 762 11.33 13.38 2.45
CA GLN A 762 11.96 14.29 1.48
C GLN A 762 10.96 15.30 0.89
N GLU A 763 10.19 15.99 1.74
CA GLU A 763 9.16 16.95 1.31
C GLU A 763 9.72 18.01 0.35
N TYR A 764 10.82 18.64 0.73
CA TYR A 764 11.49 19.67 -0.09
C TYR A 764 12.74 19.15 -0.81
N LEU A 765 12.94 17.83 -0.75
CA LEU A 765 14.18 17.16 -1.17
C LEU A 765 13.90 16.13 -2.27
N GLY A 766 12.83 16.35 -3.04
CA GLY A 766 12.49 15.58 -4.24
C GLY A 766 11.83 14.22 -3.98
N PHE A 767 11.05 14.13 -2.90
CA PHE A 767 10.21 12.98 -2.53
C PHE A 767 11.02 11.67 -2.59
N SER A 768 10.46 10.60 -3.18
CA SER A 768 11.15 9.32 -3.39
C SER A 768 11.80 9.20 -4.77
N THR A 769 11.97 10.27 -5.54
CA THR A 769 12.59 10.19 -6.89
C THR A 769 14.02 10.72 -6.92
N ASN A 770 14.41 11.56 -5.97
CA ASN A 770 15.73 12.19 -5.94
C ASN A 770 16.62 11.55 -4.89
N LEU A 771 17.87 11.28 -5.27
CA LEU A 771 18.92 10.94 -4.32
C LEU A 771 19.32 12.22 -3.55
N PHE A 772 19.09 12.20 -2.24
CA PHE A 772 19.51 13.26 -1.31
C PHE A 772 19.95 12.65 0.03
N TYR A 773 21.25 12.63 0.29
CA TYR A 773 21.80 12.12 1.55
C TYR A 773 21.84 13.21 2.63
N GLN A 774 20.97 13.06 3.62
CA GLN A 774 20.71 14.09 4.61
C GLN A 774 21.73 14.12 5.75
N SER A 775 22.60 13.13 5.90
CA SER A 775 23.66 13.17 6.93
C SER A 775 24.50 14.45 6.83
N VAL A 776 24.77 14.92 5.61
CA VAL A 776 25.50 16.18 5.37
C VAL A 776 24.70 17.39 5.86
N LEU A 777 23.38 17.38 5.73
CA LEU A 777 22.47 18.39 6.30
C LEU A 777 22.47 18.36 7.81
N PHE A 778 22.32 17.17 8.38
CA PHE A 778 22.28 16.96 9.81
C PHE A 778 23.58 17.44 10.46
N LYS A 779 24.74 17.07 9.89
CA LYS A 779 26.05 17.53 10.38
C LYS A 779 26.26 19.03 10.23
N GLU A 780 25.89 19.63 9.09
CA GLU A 780 26.00 21.09 8.92
C GLU A 780 25.22 21.84 10.01
N THR A 781 24.08 21.31 10.46
CA THR A 781 23.30 21.89 11.56
C THR A 781 23.91 21.57 12.92
N LEU A 782 24.20 20.30 13.21
CA LEU A 782 24.69 19.83 14.51
C LEU A 782 26.05 20.45 14.88
N ASP A 783 26.90 20.66 13.89
CA ASP A 783 28.24 21.23 14.04
C ASP A 783 28.23 22.78 13.98
N ALA A 784 27.10 23.41 13.64
CA ALA A 784 26.99 24.87 13.60
C ALA A 784 27.26 25.46 14.98
N ASP A 785 28.22 26.38 15.06
CA ASP A 785 28.59 27.04 16.31
C ASP A 785 27.63 28.19 16.61
N THR A 786 26.93 28.10 17.74
CA THR A 786 26.00 29.13 18.21
C THR A 786 26.73 30.27 18.92
N TYR A 787 27.99 30.03 19.34
CA TYR A 787 28.79 30.91 20.18
C TYR A 787 28.16 31.31 21.53
N SER A 788 27.07 30.64 21.94
CA SER A 788 26.31 30.98 23.16
C SER A 788 27.17 31.03 24.43
N LYS A 789 28.21 30.18 24.51
CA LYS A 789 29.20 30.13 25.60
C LYS A 789 30.63 30.25 25.05
N GLY A 790 30.79 31.02 23.96
CA GLY A 790 32.03 31.13 23.20
C GLY A 790 32.18 30.03 22.13
N LYS A 791 33.32 30.04 21.44
CA LYS A 791 33.61 29.11 20.33
C LYS A 791 33.53 27.65 20.79
N GLY A 792 32.87 26.81 19.98
CA GLY A 792 32.63 25.40 20.24
C GLY A 792 31.30 25.09 20.91
N SER A 793 30.40 26.08 21.02
CA SER A 793 29.03 25.95 21.54
C SER A 793 28.10 25.51 20.42
N THR A 794 28.33 24.31 19.88
CA THR A 794 27.59 23.83 18.71
C THR A 794 26.14 23.52 19.03
N VAL A 795 25.25 23.57 18.04
CA VAL A 795 23.82 23.21 18.20
C VAL A 795 23.66 21.86 18.91
N ALA A 796 24.46 20.86 18.54
CA ALA A 796 24.42 19.53 19.17
C ALA A 796 24.64 19.54 20.70
N LYS A 797 25.42 20.50 21.22
CA LYS A 797 25.70 20.64 22.67
C LYS A 797 24.62 21.43 23.42
N GLU A 798 23.73 22.12 22.69
CA GLU A 798 22.67 22.95 23.25
C GLU A 798 21.30 22.24 23.25
N ILE A 799 21.23 20.98 22.82
CA ILE A 799 19.99 20.20 22.73
C ILE A 799 19.94 19.05 23.73
N SER A 800 18.73 18.75 24.19
CA SER A 800 18.42 17.64 25.11
C SER A 800 17.73 16.46 24.42
N MET A 801 17.25 16.69 23.20
CA MET A 801 16.46 15.77 22.39
C MET A 801 16.77 15.99 20.91
N ILE A 802 16.63 14.93 20.13
CA ILE A 802 16.60 14.99 18.67
C ILE A 802 15.43 14.17 18.13
N ALA A 803 14.71 14.73 17.16
CA ALA A 803 13.57 14.12 16.49
C ALA A 803 13.75 14.16 14.98
N GLY A 804 13.30 13.12 14.29
CA GLY A 804 13.28 13.03 12.84
C GLY A 804 11.88 12.73 12.35
N VAL A 805 11.33 13.57 11.46
CA VAL A 805 10.06 13.24 10.79
C VAL A 805 10.30 12.05 9.87
N ALA A 806 9.65 10.92 10.17
CA ALA A 806 9.94 9.62 9.57
C ALA A 806 9.69 9.64 8.05
N ASN A 807 10.53 8.94 7.30
CA ASN A 807 10.39 8.72 5.85
C ASN A 807 9.83 7.33 5.51
N THR A 808 9.19 6.68 6.48
CA THR A 808 8.75 5.29 6.37
C THR A 808 7.28 5.17 5.98
N GLY A 809 6.92 4.14 5.21
CA GLY A 809 5.54 3.78 4.90
C GLY A 809 5.42 2.32 4.46
N SER A 810 4.28 1.96 3.85
CA SER A 810 3.92 0.59 3.51
C SER A 810 4.69 -0.01 2.33
N ASP A 811 5.46 0.79 1.58
CA ASP A 811 6.28 0.31 0.48
C ASP A 811 7.25 -0.78 0.96
N ARG A 812 7.59 -1.71 0.07
CA ARG A 812 8.37 -2.91 0.44
C ARG A 812 9.74 -2.56 1.02
N ASN A 813 10.38 -1.52 0.48
CA ASN A 813 11.67 -1.01 0.95
C ASN A 813 11.56 0.03 2.06
N TRP A 814 10.36 0.24 2.61
CA TRP A 814 10.00 1.19 3.68
C TRP A 814 10.07 2.67 3.30
N THR A 815 10.97 3.10 2.41
CA THR A 815 11.28 4.53 2.20
C THR A 815 10.96 5.05 0.80
N GLY A 816 10.31 4.24 -0.05
CA GLY A 816 9.98 4.56 -1.44
C GLY A 816 11.20 4.52 -2.34
N HIS A 817 12.17 5.40 -2.11
CA HIS A 817 13.51 5.31 -2.69
C HIS A 817 14.41 4.47 -1.79
N LEU A 818 15.00 3.38 -2.31
CA LEU A 818 15.86 2.51 -1.51
C LEU A 818 17.03 3.26 -0.84
N MET A 819 17.68 4.18 -1.57
CA MET A 819 18.81 4.95 -1.04
C MET A 819 18.41 5.87 0.13
N SER A 820 17.13 6.22 0.27
CA SER A 820 16.63 7.03 1.39
C SER A 820 16.60 6.25 2.72
N GLN A 821 16.82 4.92 2.72
CA GLN A 821 17.12 4.17 3.94
C GLN A 821 18.40 4.68 4.61
N ALA A 822 19.38 5.18 3.83
CA ALA A 822 20.60 5.77 4.36
C ALA A 822 20.30 7.02 5.23
N ASN A 823 19.22 7.75 4.95
CA ASN A 823 18.83 8.93 5.74
C ASN A 823 18.24 8.52 7.10
N TRP A 824 17.38 7.50 7.13
CA TRP A 824 16.87 6.94 8.39
C TRP A 824 18.01 6.37 9.23
N TYR A 825 18.91 5.60 8.61
CA TYR A 825 20.11 5.08 9.26
C TYR A 825 20.96 6.23 9.84
N ALA A 826 21.33 7.21 9.01
CA ALA A 826 22.17 8.34 9.40
C ALA A 826 21.57 9.15 10.55
N PHE A 827 20.25 9.40 10.52
CA PHE A 827 19.56 10.07 11.60
C PHE A 827 19.78 9.35 12.94
N GLY A 828 19.54 8.03 13.00
CA GLY A 828 19.74 7.27 14.24
C GLY A 828 21.21 7.24 14.69
N ARG A 829 22.16 7.07 13.75
CA ARG A 829 23.60 7.08 14.07
C ARG A 829 24.04 8.42 14.67
N LEU A 830 23.61 9.55 14.09
CA LEU A 830 23.92 10.90 14.60
C LEU A 830 23.14 11.24 15.87
N ALA A 831 21.92 10.73 16.04
CA ALA A 831 21.17 10.85 17.28
C ALA A 831 21.88 10.13 18.45
N TRP A 832 22.52 9.00 18.16
CA TRP A 832 23.38 8.30 19.13
C TRP A 832 24.68 9.07 19.40
N ASP A 833 25.40 9.44 18.35
CA ASP A 833 26.68 10.14 18.42
C ASP A 833 26.84 11.15 17.27
N TYR A 834 26.56 12.41 17.57
CA TYR A 834 26.63 13.51 16.60
C TYR A 834 28.04 13.82 16.09
N GLU A 835 29.10 13.26 16.70
CA GLU A 835 30.48 13.42 16.24
C GLU A 835 30.88 12.44 15.13
N LEU A 836 30.04 11.45 14.81
CA LEU A 836 30.28 10.60 13.65
C LEU A 836 30.33 11.44 12.37
N SER A 837 31.20 11.05 11.43
CA SER A 837 31.26 11.68 10.10
C SER A 837 30.22 11.08 9.16
N SER A 838 29.76 11.88 8.20
CA SER A 838 28.76 11.44 7.21
C SER A 838 29.29 10.34 6.30
N GLU A 839 30.58 10.38 5.98
CA GLU A 839 31.32 9.41 5.17
C GLU A 839 31.32 8.04 5.86
N LYS A 840 31.65 8.01 7.16
CA LYS A 840 31.66 6.77 7.92
C LYS A 840 30.28 6.13 7.97
N ILE A 841 29.24 6.94 8.19
CA ILE A 841 27.85 6.46 8.20
C ILE A 841 27.44 5.91 6.82
N ALA A 842 27.84 6.59 5.73
CA ALA A 842 27.57 6.15 4.37
C ALA A 842 28.26 4.82 4.05
N GLN A 843 29.52 4.66 4.46
CA GLN A 843 30.27 3.40 4.35
C GLN A 843 29.61 2.27 5.15
N GLU A 844 29.26 2.54 6.42
CA GLU A 844 28.56 1.58 7.30
C GLU A 844 27.28 1.07 6.62
N TRP A 845 26.42 1.99 6.19
CA TRP A 845 25.15 1.65 5.55
C TRP A 845 25.33 0.92 4.22
N THR A 846 26.27 1.36 3.38
CA THR A 846 26.51 0.77 2.05
C THR A 846 26.99 -0.67 2.18
N LYS A 847 27.93 -0.95 3.10
CA LYS A 847 28.45 -2.30 3.37
C LYS A 847 27.39 -3.25 3.92
N MET A 848 26.46 -2.72 4.72
CA MET A 848 25.39 -3.51 5.33
C MET A 848 24.20 -3.75 4.39
N SER A 849 23.95 -2.83 3.45
CA SER A 849 22.70 -2.80 2.67
C SER A 849 22.88 -3.17 1.21
N LEU A 850 23.97 -2.72 0.56
CA LEU A 850 24.11 -2.80 -0.90
C LEU A 850 25.23 -3.74 -1.34
N THR A 851 26.46 -3.48 -0.91
CA THR A 851 27.63 -4.20 -1.41
C THR A 851 28.83 -4.07 -0.49
N LYS A 852 29.68 -5.10 -0.48
CA LYS A 852 30.97 -5.11 0.24
C LYS A 852 32.16 -4.91 -0.70
N ASN A 853 31.94 -4.73 -2.01
CA ASN A 853 33.01 -4.45 -2.95
C ASN A 853 33.60 -3.05 -2.68
N GLU A 854 34.82 -2.96 -2.18
CA GLU A 854 35.42 -1.70 -1.69
C GLU A 854 35.41 -0.56 -2.72
N LYS A 855 35.67 -0.84 -4.01
CA LYS A 855 35.61 0.17 -5.07
C LYS A 855 34.19 0.73 -5.24
N SER A 856 33.19 -0.16 -5.20
CA SER A 856 31.78 0.21 -5.34
C SER A 856 31.26 0.92 -4.10
N VAL A 857 31.71 0.49 -2.90
CA VAL A 857 31.45 1.20 -1.64
C VAL A 857 31.94 2.64 -1.70
N GLN A 858 33.20 2.87 -2.11
CA GLN A 858 33.75 4.23 -2.23
C GLN A 858 33.00 5.07 -3.27
N THR A 859 32.56 4.45 -4.37
CA THR A 859 31.78 5.13 -5.41
C THR A 859 30.42 5.57 -4.87
N ILE A 860 29.69 4.68 -4.20
CA ILE A 860 28.38 4.97 -3.62
C ILE A 860 28.48 5.98 -2.48
N GLU A 861 29.51 5.88 -1.63
CA GLU A 861 29.80 6.88 -0.61
C GLU A 861 29.98 8.27 -1.24
N ASN A 862 30.82 8.38 -2.28
CA ASN A 862 31.04 9.65 -2.98
C ASN A 862 29.74 10.20 -3.58
N MET A 863 28.89 9.34 -4.14
CA MET A 863 27.56 9.73 -4.64
C MET A 863 26.68 10.29 -3.52
N LEU A 864 26.57 9.56 -2.39
CA LEU A 864 25.81 10.01 -1.22
C LEU A 864 26.32 11.36 -0.72
N MET A 865 27.63 11.51 -0.52
CA MET A 865 28.22 12.75 -0.03
C MET A 865 27.99 13.96 -0.95
N LYS A 866 27.97 13.77 -2.27
CA LYS A 866 27.72 14.84 -3.24
C LYS A 866 26.24 15.17 -3.43
N SER A 867 25.36 14.20 -3.21
CA SER A 867 23.93 14.29 -3.58
C SER A 867 23.21 15.53 -3.02
N ARG A 868 23.51 15.94 -1.78
CA ARG A 868 22.94 17.15 -1.17
C ARG A 868 23.29 18.41 -1.95
N GLU A 869 24.57 18.66 -2.21
CA GLU A 869 24.98 19.89 -2.91
C GLU A 869 24.54 19.88 -4.36
N THR A 870 24.54 18.71 -5.01
CA THR A 870 23.97 18.56 -6.34
C THR A 870 22.51 19.00 -6.37
N TYR A 871 21.70 18.55 -5.40
CA TYR A 871 20.30 18.97 -5.27
C TYR A 871 20.15 20.47 -4.99
N VAL A 872 20.95 21.02 -4.07
CA VAL A 872 20.95 22.47 -3.78
C VAL A 872 21.32 23.27 -5.02
N ASN A 873 22.33 22.86 -5.78
CA ASN A 873 22.81 23.53 -6.99
C ASN A 873 21.71 23.68 -8.05
N PHE A 874 20.95 22.61 -8.32
CA PHE A 874 19.89 22.67 -9.32
C PHE A 874 18.54 23.17 -8.78
N THR A 875 18.36 23.35 -7.47
CA THR A 875 17.10 23.87 -6.90
C THR A 875 17.23 25.27 -6.32
N THR A 876 18.04 25.45 -5.28
CA THR A 876 18.04 26.60 -4.38
C THR A 876 19.46 27.06 -4.00
N PRO A 877 20.34 27.33 -4.99
CA PRO A 877 21.72 27.71 -4.70
C PRO A 877 21.81 29.11 -4.07
N LEU A 878 22.98 29.42 -3.50
CA LEU A 878 23.32 30.76 -2.96
C LEU A 878 22.46 31.25 -1.78
N GLY A 879 21.65 30.37 -1.19
CA GLY A 879 20.69 30.73 -0.15
C GLY A 879 19.30 31.11 -0.66
N LEU A 880 18.99 30.84 -1.94
CA LEU A 880 17.58 30.77 -2.37
C LEU A 880 16.83 29.73 -1.53
N HIS A 881 15.53 29.92 -1.36
CA HIS A 881 14.68 29.04 -0.58
C HIS A 881 13.21 29.31 -0.92
N HIS A 882 12.35 28.34 -0.62
CA HIS A 882 10.90 28.47 -0.73
C HIS A 882 10.41 28.86 -2.14
N ILE A 883 10.97 28.22 -3.16
CA ILE A 883 10.61 28.42 -4.58
C ILE A 883 10.05 27.15 -5.24
N MET A 884 9.55 26.22 -4.43
CA MET A 884 8.87 24.99 -4.86
C MET A 884 7.39 25.24 -5.18
N GLY A 885 6.76 24.29 -5.87
CA GLY A 885 5.32 24.33 -6.13
C GLY A 885 4.45 24.26 -4.88
N GLN A 886 3.45 25.14 -4.78
CA GLN A 886 2.71 25.42 -3.54
C GLN A 886 1.97 24.22 -2.91
N SER A 887 1.30 23.39 -3.70
CA SER A 887 0.31 22.44 -3.17
C SER A 887 1.00 21.20 -2.58
N ILE A 888 1.73 20.50 -3.46
CA ILE A 888 2.38 19.23 -3.08
C ILE A 888 3.85 19.41 -2.69
N HIS A 889 4.46 20.58 -2.93
CA HIS A 889 5.90 20.87 -2.73
C HIS A 889 6.84 20.23 -3.76
N TRP A 890 6.29 19.82 -4.90
CA TRP A 890 7.02 19.24 -6.02
C TRP A 890 7.33 20.24 -7.14
N GLY A 891 8.56 20.18 -7.66
CA GLY A 891 9.00 20.99 -8.80
C GLY A 891 9.14 22.49 -8.52
N PRO A 892 9.69 23.25 -9.49
CA PRO A 892 9.94 24.70 -9.34
C PRO A 892 8.66 25.53 -9.51
N GLU A 893 8.41 26.50 -8.63
CA GLU A 893 7.40 27.56 -8.83
C GLU A 893 7.92 28.92 -8.31
N PRO A 894 9.06 29.44 -8.82
CA PRO A 894 9.63 30.70 -8.33
C PRO A 894 8.74 31.92 -8.62
N TRP A 895 7.75 31.80 -9.51
CA TRP A 895 6.76 32.84 -9.83
C TRP A 895 5.49 32.80 -8.98
N LEU A 896 5.43 31.99 -7.92
CA LEU A 896 4.26 31.95 -7.04
C LEU A 896 4.07 33.32 -6.37
N THR A 897 3.05 34.06 -6.80
CA THR A 897 2.75 35.43 -6.34
C THR A 897 1.55 35.51 -5.40
N ARG A 898 0.72 34.46 -5.34
CA ARG A 898 -0.53 34.44 -4.56
C ARG A 898 -0.67 33.11 -3.83
N SER A 899 -1.05 33.19 -2.56
CA SER A 899 -1.36 32.08 -1.66
C SER A 899 -2.33 32.59 -0.59
N GLN A 900 -2.82 31.72 0.29
CA GLN A 900 -3.65 32.13 1.44
C GLN A 900 -2.92 33.10 2.35
N ARG A 901 -1.58 33.01 2.41
CA ARG A 901 -0.72 33.92 3.16
C ARG A 901 0.47 34.38 2.30
N PRO A 902 0.94 35.63 2.45
CA PRO A 902 2.09 36.12 1.68
C PRO A 902 3.38 35.32 1.92
N ASP A 903 3.59 34.87 3.16
CA ASP A 903 4.75 34.07 3.59
C ASP A 903 4.70 32.59 3.15
N TRP A 904 3.71 32.23 2.32
CA TRP A 904 3.65 30.97 1.58
C TRP A 904 3.92 31.16 0.08
N THR A 905 4.27 32.37 -0.37
CA THR A 905 4.58 32.67 -1.77
C THR A 905 6.10 32.65 -2.01
N SER A 906 6.53 32.31 -3.22
CA SER A 906 7.95 32.33 -3.59
C SER A 906 8.53 33.76 -3.59
N ILE A 907 7.75 34.73 -4.09
CA ILE A 907 8.19 36.12 -4.23
C ILE A 907 8.53 36.79 -2.90
N TYR A 908 7.88 36.36 -1.82
CA TYR A 908 8.12 36.86 -0.48
C TYR A 908 9.58 36.63 -0.03
N TYR A 909 10.15 35.47 -0.41
CA TYR A 909 11.47 35.04 0.01
C TYR A 909 12.56 35.57 -0.92
N HIS A 910 12.45 35.31 -2.22
CA HIS A 910 13.55 35.63 -3.14
C HIS A 910 13.63 37.13 -3.48
N ARG A 911 12.54 37.90 -3.35
CA ARG A 911 12.47 39.36 -3.59
C ARG A 911 13.19 39.84 -4.85
N ALA A 912 12.98 39.14 -5.97
CA ALA A 912 13.64 39.46 -7.23
C ALA A 912 13.04 40.74 -7.82
N ASP A 913 13.90 41.67 -8.24
CA ASP A 913 13.52 42.90 -8.92
C ASP A 913 14.58 43.29 -9.96
N SER A 914 14.42 44.44 -10.62
CA SER A 914 15.40 44.90 -11.63
C SER A 914 16.78 45.25 -11.06
N LEU A 915 16.89 45.46 -9.74
CA LEU A 915 18.14 45.79 -9.08
C LEU A 915 18.90 44.52 -8.66
N GLY A 916 18.20 43.51 -8.15
CA GLY A 916 18.85 42.33 -7.58
C GLY A 916 17.93 41.21 -7.10
N LEU A 917 18.49 40.37 -6.24
CA LEU A 917 17.89 39.15 -5.69
C LEU A 917 18.29 38.95 -4.24
N GLY A 918 17.40 38.35 -3.44
CA GLY A 918 17.66 37.92 -2.06
C GLY A 918 16.93 38.75 -1.01
N PHE A 919 16.94 38.30 0.24
CA PHE A 919 16.20 38.95 1.32
C PHE A 919 17.15 39.76 2.20
N ASN A 920 16.97 41.09 2.27
CA ASN A 920 17.74 41.92 3.21
C ASN A 920 17.29 41.69 4.66
N ARG A 921 18.03 40.89 5.41
CA ARG A 921 17.79 40.59 6.84
C ARG A 921 18.79 41.26 7.77
N LYS A 922 19.57 42.22 7.27
CA LYS A 922 20.40 43.12 8.09
C LYS A 922 19.54 44.16 8.80
N GLU A 923 20.18 45.00 9.61
CA GLU A 923 19.55 46.12 10.32
C GLU A 923 18.79 47.07 9.37
N SER A 924 19.29 47.29 8.16
CA SER A 924 18.60 48.09 7.12
C SER A 924 17.39 47.40 6.48
N GLY A 925 17.05 46.17 6.90
CA GLY A 925 15.95 45.36 6.40
C GLY A 925 15.10 44.80 7.54
N SER A 926 14.92 43.47 7.64
CA SER A 926 14.12 42.87 8.72
C SER A 926 14.85 42.76 10.08
N ALA A 927 16.15 43.00 10.10
CA ALA A 927 17.05 42.80 11.23
C ALA A 927 17.04 41.36 11.80
N ALA A 928 16.66 40.34 11.02
CA ALA A 928 16.66 38.96 11.54
C ALA A 928 18.08 38.43 11.85
N LEU A 929 19.14 38.99 11.23
CA LEU A 929 20.51 38.63 11.58
C LEU A 929 20.83 38.94 13.05
N SER A 930 20.22 39.96 13.63
CA SER A 930 20.47 40.36 15.02
C SER A 930 19.95 39.35 16.06
N LEU A 931 19.21 38.32 15.63
CA LEU A 931 18.73 37.25 16.51
C LEU A 931 19.86 36.29 16.92
N TYR A 932 20.96 36.26 16.16
CA TYR A 932 22.10 35.39 16.44
C TYR A 932 23.14 36.06 17.35
N HIS A 933 24.05 35.25 17.91
CA HIS A 933 25.20 35.78 18.65
C HIS A 933 26.09 36.68 17.77
N PRO A 934 26.71 37.76 18.28
CA PRO A 934 27.51 38.71 17.49
C PRO A 934 28.57 38.08 16.58
N GLU A 935 29.23 37.00 17.01
CA GLU A 935 30.22 36.28 16.18
C GLU A 935 29.61 35.61 14.94
N VAL A 936 28.36 35.15 15.02
CA VAL A 936 27.61 34.63 13.86
C VAL A 936 27.16 35.78 12.97
N GLN A 937 26.70 36.88 13.58
CA GLN A 937 26.36 38.10 12.83
C GLN A 937 27.54 38.56 11.97
N LYS A 938 28.74 38.62 12.55
CA LYS A 938 29.97 39.02 11.85
C LYS A 938 30.27 38.14 10.63
N GLN A 939 29.98 36.84 10.70
CA GLN A 939 30.23 35.90 9.60
C GLN A 939 29.28 36.14 8.42
N TRP A 940 28.06 36.61 8.66
CA TRP A 940 27.03 36.75 7.64
C TRP A 940 26.66 38.21 7.32
N ALA A 941 27.23 39.20 8.02
CA ALA A 941 26.86 40.62 7.89
C ALA A 941 27.39 41.30 6.62
N ASP A 942 28.48 40.81 6.03
CA ASP A 942 29.09 41.38 4.83
C ASP A 942 28.86 40.48 3.62
N PRO A 943 28.11 40.93 2.58
CA PRO A 943 27.85 40.14 1.39
C PRO A 943 29.11 39.76 0.59
N LYS A 944 30.23 40.47 0.77
CA LYS A 944 31.50 40.16 0.07
C LYS A 944 32.27 39.00 0.68
N THR A 945 32.08 38.76 1.98
CA THR A 945 32.84 37.78 2.76
C THR A 945 31.98 36.66 3.33
N THR A 946 30.65 36.81 3.37
CA THR A 946 29.73 35.74 3.78
C THR A 946 29.90 34.51 2.88
N ASP A 947 29.73 33.32 3.49
CA ASP A 947 29.62 32.09 2.72
C ASP A 947 28.44 32.22 1.75
N LEU A 948 28.70 31.94 0.47
CA LEU A 948 27.73 32.09 -0.61
C LEU A 948 26.47 31.26 -0.35
N LYS A 949 26.57 30.14 0.38
CA LYS A 949 25.40 29.31 0.70
C LYS A 949 24.36 30.00 1.59
N PHE A 950 24.72 31.11 2.24
CA PHE A 950 23.84 31.94 3.07
C PHE A 950 23.65 33.37 2.53
N LEU A 951 24.22 33.70 1.36
CA LEU A 951 24.21 35.06 0.84
C LEU A 951 22.78 35.61 0.69
N LEU A 952 21.92 34.92 -0.04
CA LEU A 952 20.56 35.39 -0.35
C LEU A 952 19.58 35.22 0.81
N TRP A 953 20.00 34.55 1.89
CA TRP A 953 19.25 34.54 3.15
C TRP A 953 19.32 35.88 3.87
N PHE A 954 20.45 36.60 3.80
CA PHE A 954 20.66 37.81 4.60
C PHE A 954 20.82 39.09 3.78
N HIS A 955 21.07 38.98 2.47
CA HIS A 955 21.34 40.12 1.60
C HIS A 955 20.43 40.11 0.37
N HIS A 956 20.00 41.31 -0.04
CA HIS A 956 19.54 41.57 -1.40
C HIS A 956 20.76 42.11 -2.18
N VAL A 957 21.16 41.40 -3.23
CA VAL A 957 22.42 41.58 -3.93
C VAL A 957 22.16 41.95 -5.39
N ALA A 958 22.90 42.94 -5.90
CA ALA A 958 22.73 43.40 -7.27
C ALA A 958 23.14 42.34 -8.29
N TRP A 959 22.42 42.25 -9.42
CA TRP A 959 22.66 41.22 -10.45
C TRP A 959 24.09 41.21 -11.01
N ASN A 960 24.71 42.38 -11.13
CA ASN A 960 26.05 42.59 -11.65
C ASN A 960 27.15 42.64 -10.56
N GLU A 961 26.79 42.49 -9.27
CA GLU A 961 27.77 42.47 -8.18
C GLU A 961 28.67 41.24 -8.31
N LYS A 962 29.99 41.46 -8.25
CA LYS A 962 30.97 40.36 -8.26
C LYS A 962 31.01 39.69 -6.90
N LEU A 963 30.75 38.39 -6.88
CA LEU A 963 30.82 37.55 -5.68
C LEU A 963 32.25 37.10 -5.41
N SER A 964 32.46 36.44 -4.27
CA SER A 964 33.76 35.85 -3.89
C SER A 964 34.27 34.79 -4.88
N SER A 965 33.40 34.22 -5.73
CA SER A 965 33.79 33.34 -6.84
C SER A 965 34.40 34.08 -8.04
N GLY A 966 34.35 35.42 -8.06
CA GLY A 966 34.75 36.26 -9.19
C GLY A 966 33.69 36.43 -10.27
N ARG A 967 32.61 35.63 -10.26
CA ARG A 967 31.45 35.79 -11.15
C ARG A 967 30.50 36.86 -10.60
N THR A 968 29.70 37.47 -11.47
CA THR A 968 28.56 38.28 -11.04
C THR A 968 27.48 37.39 -10.40
N LEU A 969 26.57 37.95 -9.60
CA LEU A 969 25.45 37.20 -9.03
C LEU A 969 24.67 36.41 -10.09
N TRP A 970 24.32 37.05 -11.22
CA TRP A 970 23.62 36.38 -12.32
C TRP A 970 24.42 35.20 -12.91
N ASN A 971 25.72 35.41 -13.15
CA ASN A 971 26.57 34.38 -13.74
C ASN A 971 26.87 33.23 -12.77
N GLU A 972 26.98 33.51 -11.47
CA GLU A 972 27.09 32.48 -10.43
C GLU A 972 25.80 31.67 -10.33
N LEU A 973 24.63 32.33 -10.35
CA LEU A 973 23.34 31.65 -10.34
C LEU A 973 23.22 30.69 -11.53
N CYS A 974 23.54 31.16 -12.74
CA CYS A 974 23.57 30.33 -13.95
C CYS A 974 24.55 29.16 -13.79
N PHE A 975 25.78 29.44 -13.36
CA PHE A 975 26.80 28.40 -13.15
C PHE A 975 26.28 27.28 -12.23
N ARG A 976 25.68 27.61 -11.09
CA ARG A 976 25.17 26.63 -10.12
C ARG A 976 24.08 25.74 -10.69
N TYR A 977 23.06 26.31 -11.34
CA TYR A 977 21.99 25.51 -11.92
C TYR A 977 22.48 24.58 -13.06
N TYR A 978 23.40 25.03 -13.91
CA TYR A 978 23.98 24.15 -14.94
C TYR A 978 24.89 23.08 -14.32
N THR A 979 25.72 23.43 -13.35
CA THR A 979 26.57 22.48 -12.62
C THR A 979 25.73 21.41 -11.94
N GLY A 980 24.62 21.76 -11.29
CA GLY A 980 23.74 20.77 -10.66
C GLY A 980 23.17 19.74 -11.64
N VAL A 981 22.80 20.15 -12.87
CA VAL A 981 22.35 19.21 -13.92
C VAL A 981 23.47 18.27 -14.36
N GLU A 982 24.69 18.78 -14.57
CA GLU A 982 25.84 17.95 -14.94
C GLU A 982 26.27 17.01 -13.82
N GLU A 983 26.19 17.45 -12.56
CA GLU A 983 26.46 16.63 -11.40
C GLU A 983 25.48 15.45 -11.30
N VAL A 984 24.19 15.63 -11.60
CA VAL A 984 23.24 14.50 -11.69
C VAL A 984 23.64 13.51 -12.80
N ARG A 985 24.12 13.99 -13.96
CA ARG A 985 24.65 13.08 -15.00
C ARG A 985 25.88 12.32 -14.51
N GLN A 986 26.70 12.95 -13.67
CA GLN A 986 27.83 12.25 -13.05
C GLN A 986 27.35 11.20 -12.06
N LEU A 987 26.33 11.47 -11.24
CA LEU A 987 25.70 10.46 -10.37
C LEU A 987 25.17 9.27 -11.17
N GLN A 988 24.58 9.49 -12.36
CA GLN A 988 24.16 8.41 -13.25
C GLN A 988 25.34 7.55 -13.74
N LYS A 989 26.45 8.18 -14.13
CA LYS A 989 27.68 7.46 -14.56
C LYS A 989 28.31 6.69 -13.40
N ASP A 990 28.37 7.30 -12.23
CA ASP A 990 28.90 6.69 -11.01
C ASP A 990 28.06 5.47 -10.63
N TRP A 991 26.72 5.57 -10.69
CA TRP A 991 25.84 4.43 -10.45
C TRP A 991 26.03 3.32 -11.48
N GLU A 992 26.07 3.66 -12.78
CA GLU A 992 26.29 2.65 -13.82
C GLU A 992 27.60 1.88 -13.60
N SER A 993 28.63 2.52 -13.04
CA SER A 993 29.92 1.89 -12.77
C SER A 993 29.89 0.82 -11.67
N VAL A 994 28.85 0.77 -10.82
CA VAL A 994 28.69 -0.24 -9.77
C VAL A 994 27.83 -1.44 -10.20
N LYS A 995 27.35 -1.44 -11.45
CA LYS A 995 26.55 -2.55 -12.01
C LYS A 995 27.25 -3.89 -11.80
N GLY A 996 26.49 -4.90 -11.37
CA GLY A 996 27.00 -6.25 -11.10
C GLY A 996 27.67 -6.44 -9.73
N THR A 997 27.84 -5.37 -8.95
CA THR A 997 28.26 -5.46 -7.54
C THR A 997 27.14 -5.16 -6.55
N VAL A 998 25.99 -4.71 -7.06
CA VAL A 998 24.73 -4.48 -6.36
C VAL A 998 23.68 -5.40 -7.00
N ASP A 999 22.67 -5.79 -6.22
CA ASP A 999 21.51 -6.54 -6.71
C ASP A 999 20.90 -5.85 -7.95
N GLU A 1000 20.48 -6.65 -8.94
CA GLU A 1000 20.02 -6.15 -10.24
C GLU A 1000 18.73 -5.33 -10.14
N GLU A 1001 17.79 -5.73 -9.28
CA GLU A 1001 16.52 -5.03 -9.10
C GLU A 1001 16.76 -3.66 -8.44
N ILE A 1002 17.58 -3.64 -7.38
CA ILE A 1002 18.04 -2.41 -6.74
C ILE A 1002 18.76 -1.49 -7.73
N PHE A 1003 19.67 -2.06 -8.53
CA PHE A 1003 20.43 -1.30 -9.52
C PHE A 1003 19.49 -0.60 -10.51
N ASN A 1004 18.50 -1.32 -11.03
CA ASN A 1004 17.56 -0.79 -12.01
C ASN A 1004 16.60 0.25 -11.40
N ASP A 1005 16.11 0.06 -10.17
CA ASP A 1005 15.28 1.06 -9.47
C ASP A 1005 16.03 2.39 -9.28
N VAL A 1006 17.24 2.35 -8.71
CA VAL A 1006 18.04 3.56 -8.48
C VAL A 1006 18.44 4.23 -9.80
N LYS A 1007 18.76 3.44 -10.84
CA LYS A 1007 19.05 3.97 -12.19
C LYS A 1007 17.84 4.73 -12.77
N GLY A 1008 16.64 4.17 -12.63
CA GLY A 1008 15.40 4.80 -13.07
C GLY A 1008 15.14 6.12 -12.32
N ARG A 1009 15.33 6.13 -11.00
CA ARG A 1009 15.16 7.34 -10.16
C ARG A 1009 16.18 8.43 -10.49
N LEU A 1010 17.45 8.09 -10.71
CA LEU A 1010 18.47 9.05 -11.16
C LEU A 1010 18.14 9.65 -12.54
N ALA A 1011 17.49 8.91 -13.44
CA ALA A 1011 16.97 9.46 -14.69
C ALA A 1011 15.80 10.43 -14.48
N VAL A 1012 14.91 10.16 -13.52
CA VAL A 1012 13.88 11.11 -13.10
C VAL A 1012 14.51 12.38 -12.50
N GLN A 1013 15.47 12.24 -11.58
CA GLN A 1013 16.21 13.35 -10.99
C GLN A 1013 16.92 14.20 -12.05
N HIS A 1014 17.48 13.60 -13.12
CA HIS A 1014 18.09 14.36 -14.21
C HIS A 1014 17.09 15.23 -14.97
N ARG A 1015 15.91 14.66 -15.27
CA ARG A 1015 14.81 15.37 -15.90
C ARG A 1015 14.31 16.51 -15.01
N GLU A 1016 14.16 16.26 -13.71
CA GLU A 1016 13.75 17.26 -12.73
C GLU A 1016 14.78 18.39 -12.60
N ALA A 1017 16.07 18.07 -12.47
CA ALA A 1017 17.14 19.06 -12.40
C ALA A 1017 17.14 19.98 -13.63
N SER A 1018 16.89 19.42 -14.81
CA SER A 1018 16.76 20.19 -16.05
C SER A 1018 15.54 21.12 -16.01
N ASN A 1019 14.39 20.63 -15.53
CA ASN A 1019 13.19 21.45 -15.37
C ASN A 1019 13.38 22.58 -14.34
N TRP A 1020 14.03 22.30 -13.21
CA TRP A 1020 14.34 23.30 -12.19
C TRP A 1020 15.27 24.40 -12.72
N ARG A 1021 16.37 24.02 -13.37
CA ARG A 1021 17.28 24.97 -14.05
C ARG A 1021 16.51 25.87 -15.01
N ASP A 1022 15.74 25.28 -15.93
CA ASP A 1022 15.07 26.03 -16.98
C ASP A 1022 14.02 26.97 -16.37
N ALA A 1023 13.18 26.49 -15.46
CA ALA A 1023 12.15 27.30 -14.79
C ALA A 1023 12.75 28.49 -14.03
N CYS A 1024 13.77 28.24 -13.21
CA CYS A 1024 14.37 29.28 -12.38
C CYS A 1024 15.14 30.30 -13.21
N LEU A 1025 16.00 29.87 -14.13
CA LEU A 1025 16.81 30.80 -14.93
C LEU A 1025 15.96 31.64 -15.88
N LEU A 1026 14.96 31.05 -16.55
CA LEU A 1026 14.06 31.81 -17.42
C LEU A 1026 13.24 32.82 -16.62
N TYR A 1027 12.80 32.47 -15.41
CA TYR A 1027 12.08 33.38 -14.54
C TYR A 1027 12.97 34.54 -14.06
N PHE A 1028 14.13 34.26 -13.47
CA PHE A 1028 15.01 35.31 -12.97
C PHE A 1028 15.62 36.16 -14.08
N GLN A 1029 15.77 35.63 -15.30
CA GLN A 1029 16.16 36.41 -16.48
C GLN A 1029 15.18 37.55 -16.79
N THR A 1030 13.89 37.38 -16.46
CA THR A 1030 12.90 38.45 -16.65
C THR A 1030 13.18 39.68 -15.78
N PHE A 1031 13.95 39.53 -14.71
CA PHE A 1031 14.38 40.61 -13.81
C PHE A 1031 15.79 41.10 -14.13
N SER A 1032 16.75 40.18 -14.26
CA SER A 1032 18.16 40.52 -14.50
C SER A 1032 18.37 41.16 -15.88
N LYS A 1033 17.56 40.78 -16.88
CA LYS A 1033 17.73 41.15 -18.30
C LYS A 1033 19.10 40.78 -18.88
N MET A 1034 19.83 39.88 -18.23
CA MET A 1034 21.16 39.44 -18.65
C MET A 1034 21.07 38.11 -19.44
N PRO A 1035 21.95 37.89 -20.44
CA PRO A 1035 21.97 36.64 -21.19
C PRO A 1035 22.45 35.48 -20.30
N ILE A 1036 21.91 34.27 -20.52
CA ILE A 1036 22.43 33.04 -19.90
C ILE A 1036 23.73 32.67 -20.64
N PRO A 1037 24.89 32.55 -19.96
CA PRO A 1037 26.19 32.33 -20.62
C PRO A 1037 26.46 30.86 -20.99
N TYR A 1038 25.41 30.04 -21.12
CA TYR A 1038 25.44 28.60 -21.39
C TYR A 1038 24.42 28.24 -22.49
N GLU A 1039 24.29 26.95 -22.85
CA GLU A 1039 23.28 26.49 -23.81
C GLU A 1039 21.88 26.92 -23.35
N ALA A 1040 21.16 27.69 -24.17
CA ALA A 1040 19.85 28.23 -23.81
C ALA A 1040 18.84 27.12 -23.46
N PRO A 1041 17.96 27.34 -22.45
CA PRO A 1041 16.84 26.45 -22.17
C PRO A 1041 16.01 26.16 -23.42
N LYS A 1042 15.60 24.90 -23.59
CA LYS A 1042 14.85 24.46 -24.79
C LYS A 1042 13.38 24.85 -24.77
N ARG A 1043 12.82 25.09 -23.58
CA ARG A 1043 11.43 25.52 -23.37
C ARG A 1043 11.40 27.00 -23.03
N SER A 1044 10.31 27.65 -23.36
CA SER A 1044 9.95 29.00 -22.90
C SER A 1044 9.47 28.98 -21.44
N LEU A 1045 9.49 30.16 -20.78
CA LEU A 1045 8.96 30.30 -19.42
C LEU A 1045 7.47 29.94 -19.34
N ALA A 1046 6.69 30.25 -20.39
CA ALA A 1046 5.27 29.93 -20.45
C ALA A 1046 5.04 28.41 -20.48
N GLU A 1047 5.84 27.66 -21.25
CA GLU A 1047 5.78 26.20 -21.27
C GLU A 1047 6.19 25.59 -19.93
N MET A 1048 7.20 26.17 -19.25
CA MET A 1048 7.61 25.74 -17.92
C MET A 1048 6.51 25.96 -16.88
N LYS A 1049 5.82 27.12 -16.91
CA LYS A 1049 4.66 27.39 -16.06
C LYS A 1049 3.55 26.36 -16.26
N LYS A 1050 3.18 26.11 -17.51
CA LYS A 1050 2.15 25.12 -17.87
C LYS A 1050 2.52 23.71 -17.39
N LEU A 1051 3.80 23.33 -17.51
CA LEU A 1051 4.27 22.04 -17.01
C LEU A 1051 4.11 21.92 -15.48
N VAL A 1052 4.41 22.99 -14.75
CA VAL A 1052 4.28 23.02 -13.28
C VAL A 1052 2.81 22.98 -12.86
N GLU A 1053 1.91 23.68 -13.57
CA GLU A 1053 0.45 23.60 -13.35
C GLU A 1053 -0.05 22.16 -13.47
N ILE A 1054 0.38 21.42 -14.50
CA ILE A 1054 0.04 20.01 -14.68
C ILE A 1054 0.48 19.17 -13.47
N TYR A 1055 1.71 19.33 -12.99
CA TYR A 1055 2.19 18.58 -11.82
C TYR A 1055 1.48 18.97 -10.52
N GLN A 1056 1.08 20.23 -10.39
CA GLN A 1056 0.36 20.74 -9.22
C GLN A 1056 -1.14 20.44 -9.27
N LEU A 1057 -1.63 19.79 -10.35
CA LEU A 1057 -3.05 19.53 -10.60
C LEU A 1057 -3.90 20.81 -10.54
N LYS A 1058 -3.36 21.91 -11.09
CA LYS A 1058 -4.00 23.24 -11.14
C LYS A 1058 -4.69 23.51 -12.46
#